data_AF-A0A432M0H3-F1
#
_entry.id   AF-A0A432M0H3-F1
#
_cell.length_a   1.000
_cell.length_b   1.000
_cell.length_c   1.000
_cell.angle_alpha   90.00
_cell.angle_beta   90.00
_cell.angle_gamma   90.00
#
_symmetry.space_group_name_H-M   'P 1'
#
loop_
_entity.id
_entity.type
_entity.pdbx_description
1 polymer ?
#
loop_
_entity_poly.entity_id
_entity_poly.type
_entity_poly.pdbx_seq_one_letter_code
_entity_poly.pdbx_strand_id
1 'polypeptide(L)'
;MRAPLSIIEQRQAIDLATSFVGKPQDQSRPTYKPCDNYNPTKNLGCPCDKAGNSPDVGNPINIATGSKYQEEQDFSQDGLSLLRYYNSAGEVRASHNGLQWLNNYDRTISFSSSSSSNSTNNPSPPTQVTVRRPDGRELVLKKVSGTWHGDADVDDQLTEIDDGKGYVGAWTLLVADTGYTENYSANGILLSMVDHGRPLVTLSYTDGTQMSPSSGIALAAGLLWKVTDARGRSLGFDYDSMQNLVAVTLPDGGVIGYGYNPAGYLTSVSYPGGKTRQYLYDEASYSAAGSNQGKLTGIVDENGARYATFNYQADGRAISTQHGNGADLNSVSYASSGTAATVTYPLGQQATATFVAPQGTAVISNMSGNCGTACGQQYQSQTLDANGYPAAATDFNGNVTKTAYDVNGLLGQQIEASGTTSQRTTNTTWNTTLRVPLTRTVLDANGNTVSNSQWVYNSSGQTLARCEIDPTNSAASGYTCSNTGTVPAGVRRWTYTYCTAVDTTQCPIVGLMLTATGPRTDTTQTTTYSYYLTSSATSCGTPGAACYQAGDLHTITDPAGHVTTIASYDADGRVTRLTDANGLNTDTTYTPRGWVASRNVGGATSKFTYTPYGAVQTVTDPDSVTTTYGYDAAHRLVKITDAQGNYLQYTLDAASNKTAEQVYDSTGTLHKSLSRTFNPLGQLTKVMDGLSHTVFDASASNSYDSNGNLVQSADGLGIQRQQGYDALNRLVQTLDNYNGAN
;
A
#
# COMPACT_ATOMS: atom_id res chain seq x y z
N MET A 1 -25.71 3.82 -24.14
CA MET A 1 -25.47 3.46 -22.73
C MET A 1 -24.68 4.58 -22.05
N ARG A 2 -24.90 4.84 -20.75
CA ARG A 2 -24.02 5.71 -19.93
C ARG A 2 -23.11 4.81 -19.08
N ALA A 3 -21.82 5.10 -19.02
CA ALA A 3 -20.88 4.38 -18.17
C ALA A 3 -20.79 5.06 -16.78
N PRO A 4 -20.88 4.31 -15.66
CA PRO A 4 -20.41 4.77 -14.37
C PRO A 4 -18.87 4.76 -14.31
N LEU A 5 -18.31 5.67 -13.50
CA LEU A 5 -16.86 5.80 -13.31
C LEU A 5 -16.32 4.67 -12.41
N SER A 6 -15.13 4.16 -12.73
CA SER A 6 -14.38 3.23 -11.87
C SER A 6 -13.68 3.99 -10.75
N ILE A 7 -13.91 3.60 -9.50
CA ILE A 7 -13.08 3.97 -8.35
C ILE A 7 -12.03 2.87 -8.19
N ILE A 8 -10.76 3.26 -8.24
CA ILE A 8 -9.56 2.45 -7.97
C ILE A 8 -8.66 3.28 -7.04
N GLU A 9 -7.71 2.64 -6.38
CA GLU A 9 -6.86 3.13 -5.28
C GLU A 9 -7.56 3.10 -3.90
N GLN A 10 -6.90 2.69 -2.81
CA GLN A 10 -5.47 2.39 -2.59
C GLN A 10 -5.30 1.51 -1.34
N ARG A 11 -4.57 0.36 -1.38
CA ARG A 11 -4.09 -0.39 -0.19
C ARG A 11 -2.88 -1.31 -0.47
N GLN A 12 -1.88 -1.26 0.42
CA GLN A 12 -0.78 -2.22 0.69
C GLN A 12 -0.04 -1.80 2.00
N ALA A 13 0.55 -2.74 2.78
CA ALA A 13 1.93 -2.74 3.32
C ALA A 13 2.16 -3.48 4.70
N ILE A 14 2.69 -4.73 4.66
CA ILE A 14 3.99 -5.28 5.21
C ILE A 14 4.29 -5.31 6.76
N ASP A 15 4.97 -6.29 7.42
CA ASP A 15 5.35 -7.75 7.28
C ASP A 15 6.22 -8.36 8.47
N LEU A 16 5.69 -9.00 9.55
CA LEU A 16 6.45 -9.70 10.67
C LEU A 16 6.92 -8.88 11.95
N ALA A 17 7.04 -9.27 13.25
CA ALA A 17 7.52 -10.49 14.00
C ALA A 17 7.82 -10.34 15.58
N THR A 18 8.14 -11.46 16.30
CA THR A 18 8.68 -11.74 17.72
C THR A 18 7.78 -11.80 18.99
N SER A 19 8.10 -12.42 20.18
CA SER A 19 9.22 -13.26 20.79
C SER A 19 8.72 -14.05 22.06
N PHE A 20 9.37 -14.93 22.88
CA PHE A 20 10.64 -15.73 23.05
C PHE A 20 10.48 -16.65 24.33
N VAL A 21 11.29 -17.61 24.86
CA VAL A 21 12.56 -18.37 24.62
C VAL A 21 12.45 -19.78 25.33
N GLY A 22 13.27 -20.80 24.99
CA GLY A 22 13.49 -22.02 25.82
C GLY A 22 14.28 -23.16 25.12
N LYS A 23 15.27 -23.80 25.77
CA LYS A 23 16.14 -24.86 25.18
C LYS A 23 15.75 -26.28 25.62
N PRO A 24 15.94 -27.29 24.75
CA PRO A 24 17.13 -28.15 24.88
C PRO A 24 17.96 -28.28 23.59
N GLN A 25 19.05 -29.05 23.64
CA GLN A 25 19.82 -29.55 22.49
C GLN A 25 19.22 -30.91 22.00
N ASP A 26 19.55 -31.50 20.83
CA ASP A 26 20.83 -31.46 20.14
C ASP A 26 20.83 -31.83 18.63
N GLN A 27 21.88 -31.36 17.94
CA GLN A 27 22.53 -31.79 16.68
C GLN A 27 21.81 -32.05 15.33
N SER A 28 22.60 -31.81 14.27
CA SER A 28 22.47 -32.22 12.85
C SER A 28 21.30 -31.70 12.00
N ARG A 29 21.29 -30.39 11.70
CA ARG A 29 20.83 -29.88 10.38
C ARG A 29 22.06 -29.53 9.52
N PRO A 30 22.08 -29.83 8.21
CA PRO A 30 23.24 -29.57 7.35
C PRO A 30 23.45 -28.08 7.11
N THR A 31 24.64 -27.58 7.41
CA THR A 31 25.01 -26.17 7.20
C THR A 31 25.40 -25.91 5.74
N TYR A 32 24.42 -25.59 4.90
CA TYR A 32 24.69 -24.72 3.75
C TYR A 32 24.28 -23.29 4.14
N LYS A 33 25.25 -22.50 4.61
CA LYS A 33 25.07 -21.07 4.75
C LYS A 33 25.15 -20.47 3.33
N PRO A 34 24.14 -19.72 2.84
CA PRO A 34 24.28 -18.97 1.61
C PRO A 34 25.43 -17.95 1.73
N CYS A 35 25.87 -17.40 0.59
CA CYS A 35 26.76 -16.25 0.61
C CYS A 35 25.96 -15.01 1.01
N ASP A 36 25.72 -14.85 2.31
CA ASP A 36 24.96 -13.75 2.91
C ASP A 36 25.69 -12.41 2.73
N ASN A 37 25.59 -11.86 1.53
CA ASN A 37 26.09 -10.52 1.16
C ASN A 37 25.22 -9.38 1.75
N TYR A 38 24.17 -9.75 2.50
CA TYR A 38 23.08 -8.89 2.96
C TYR A 38 22.86 -9.10 4.47
N ASN A 39 22.34 -8.08 5.15
CA ASN A 39 21.85 -8.24 6.52
C ASN A 39 20.46 -8.89 6.47
N PRO A 40 20.29 -10.17 6.85
CA PRO A 40 19.07 -10.91 6.53
C PRO A 40 17.84 -10.28 7.19
N THR A 41 17.94 -9.79 8.43
CA THR A 41 16.78 -9.18 9.09
C THR A 41 16.33 -7.87 8.44
N LYS A 42 17.25 -7.03 7.95
CA LYS A 42 16.90 -5.82 7.16
C LYS A 42 16.18 -6.11 5.85
N ASN A 43 16.27 -7.33 5.32
CA ASN A 43 15.66 -7.75 4.07
C ASN A 43 14.47 -8.71 4.30
N LEU A 44 13.90 -8.72 5.52
CA LEU A 44 12.67 -9.46 5.82
C LEU A 44 11.42 -8.77 5.29
N GLY A 45 11.31 -7.44 5.41
CA GLY A 45 10.19 -6.70 4.82
C GLY A 45 10.35 -6.50 3.31
N CYS A 46 9.24 -6.27 2.63
CA CYS A 46 9.24 -5.67 1.29
C CYS A 46 9.62 -4.19 1.41
N PRO A 47 10.72 -3.70 0.80
CA PRO A 47 11.07 -2.27 0.82
C PRO A 47 10.23 -1.49 -0.20
N CYS A 48 8.93 -1.36 0.09
CA CYS A 48 7.98 -0.56 -0.69
C CYS A 48 8.22 0.95 -0.59
N ASP A 49 9.07 1.36 0.36
CA ASP A 49 9.43 2.72 0.72
C ASP A 49 10.47 3.34 -0.25
N LYS A 50 11.51 2.59 -0.62
CA LYS A 50 12.64 3.12 -1.39
C LYS A 50 12.41 3.10 -2.91
N ALA A 51 11.61 4.06 -3.38
CA ALA A 51 11.71 4.71 -4.70
C ALA A 51 11.98 3.80 -5.94
N GLY A 52 11.24 2.70 -6.08
CA GLY A 52 11.37 1.79 -7.24
C GLY A 52 12.61 0.87 -7.22
N ASN A 53 13.37 0.87 -6.12
CA ASN A 53 14.62 0.13 -5.98
C ASN A 53 14.47 -1.29 -5.39
N SER A 54 13.25 -1.68 -5.01
CA SER A 54 12.98 -2.96 -4.37
C SER A 54 13.41 -4.15 -5.25
N PRO A 55 14.05 -5.17 -4.65
CA PRO A 55 14.27 -6.47 -5.28
C PRO A 55 13.02 -7.37 -5.28
N ASP A 56 11.80 -6.86 -5.06
CA ASP A 56 10.59 -7.69 -5.05
C ASP A 56 9.94 -7.84 -6.43
N VAL A 57 9.54 -9.06 -6.80
CA VAL A 57 8.92 -9.35 -8.11
C VAL A 57 7.74 -10.33 -8.01
N GLY A 58 6.65 -10.04 -8.73
CA GLY A 58 5.41 -10.83 -8.73
C GLY A 58 4.56 -10.61 -7.46
N ASN A 59 3.74 -11.59 -7.09
CA ASN A 59 3.18 -11.67 -5.73
C ASN A 59 4.32 -12.12 -4.79
N PRO A 60 4.93 -11.20 -4.03
CA PRO A 60 6.35 -10.89 -4.26
C PRO A 60 7.32 -11.94 -3.75
N ILE A 61 8.29 -12.27 -4.60
CA ILE A 61 9.56 -12.88 -4.20
C ILE A 61 10.61 -11.76 -4.17
N ASN A 62 11.28 -11.59 -3.04
CA ASN A 62 12.50 -10.80 -2.95
C ASN A 62 13.61 -11.56 -3.68
N ILE A 63 13.96 -11.15 -4.90
CA ILE A 63 14.88 -11.87 -5.78
C ILE A 63 16.36 -11.72 -5.37
N ALA A 64 16.67 -10.96 -4.31
CA ALA A 64 18.01 -10.91 -3.72
C ALA A 64 18.21 -11.97 -2.62
N THR A 65 17.24 -12.11 -1.69
CA THR A 65 17.29 -13.11 -0.60
C THR A 65 16.67 -14.46 -1.00
N GLY A 66 15.69 -14.43 -1.90
CA GLY A 66 14.81 -15.54 -2.23
C GLY A 66 13.62 -15.72 -1.27
N SER A 67 13.31 -14.71 -0.46
CA SER A 67 12.12 -14.73 0.42
C SER A 67 10.83 -14.53 -0.37
N LYS A 68 9.84 -15.43 -0.22
CA LYS A 68 8.44 -15.13 -0.58
C LYS A 68 7.83 -14.24 0.51
N TYR A 69 7.31 -13.08 0.14
CA TYR A 69 6.48 -12.20 0.97
C TYR A 69 5.00 -12.24 0.51
N GLN A 70 4.03 -12.27 1.43
CA GLN A 70 2.58 -12.27 1.17
C GLN A 70 1.84 -11.35 2.14
N GLU A 71 1.00 -10.46 1.62
CA GLU A 71 0.05 -9.67 2.40
C GLU A 71 -1.37 -10.27 2.39
N GLU A 72 -2.08 -10.19 3.51
CA GLU A 72 -3.49 -10.55 3.65
C GLU A 72 -4.21 -9.50 4.51
N GLN A 73 -5.08 -8.69 3.91
CA GLN A 73 -5.92 -7.75 4.67
C GLN A 73 -7.13 -8.47 5.26
N ASP A 74 -7.24 -8.48 6.59
CA ASP A 74 -8.40 -9.06 7.27
C ASP A 74 -9.50 -8.04 7.55
N PHE A 75 -9.12 -6.81 7.97
CA PHE A 75 -10.05 -5.71 8.25
C PHE A 75 -9.39 -4.36 8.01
N SER A 76 -10.16 -3.33 7.60
CA SER A 76 -9.80 -1.93 7.91
C SER A 76 -10.92 -0.94 7.59
N GLN A 77 -11.14 0.02 8.49
CA GLN A 77 -12.03 1.19 8.33
C GLN A 77 -11.44 2.39 9.10
N ASP A 78 -11.42 3.58 8.50
CA ASP A 78 -11.04 4.90 9.05
C ASP A 78 -9.88 4.99 10.08
N GLY A 79 -8.76 4.31 9.83
CA GLY A 79 -7.56 4.35 10.68
C GLY A 79 -7.39 3.15 11.62
N LEU A 80 -8.43 2.32 11.74
CA LEU A 80 -8.36 0.99 12.32
C LEU A 80 -8.07 -0.02 11.21
N SER A 81 -7.13 -0.96 11.43
CA SER A 81 -6.77 -1.96 10.42
C SER A 81 -6.19 -3.22 11.05
N LEU A 82 -6.55 -4.38 10.51
CA LEU A 82 -5.79 -5.61 10.69
C LEU A 82 -5.29 -6.07 9.32
N LEU A 83 -4.00 -5.83 9.10
CA LEU A 83 -3.23 -6.37 8.00
C LEU A 83 -2.39 -7.51 8.57
N ARG A 84 -2.47 -8.68 7.94
CA ARG A 84 -1.62 -9.83 8.23
C ARG A 84 -0.61 -10.05 7.12
N TYR A 85 0.48 -10.70 7.48
CA TYR A 85 1.64 -10.79 6.64
C TYR A 85 2.42 -12.08 6.86
N TYR A 86 2.97 -12.63 5.79
CA TYR A 86 3.83 -13.81 5.80
C TYR A 86 5.11 -13.55 5.02
N ASN A 87 6.22 -14.00 5.58
CA ASN A 87 7.46 -14.17 4.87
C ASN A 87 7.96 -15.60 5.04
N SER A 88 8.73 -16.11 4.09
CA SER A 88 9.25 -17.48 4.14
C SER A 88 10.61 -17.68 4.85
N ALA A 89 11.29 -16.62 5.29
CA ALA A 89 12.69 -16.69 5.73
C ALA A 89 12.93 -17.40 7.09
N GLY A 90 14.17 -17.86 7.33
CA GLY A 90 14.51 -18.56 8.58
C GLY A 90 14.57 -17.62 9.79
N GLU A 91 14.82 -16.34 9.52
CA GLU A 91 15.02 -15.25 10.47
C GLU A 91 13.70 -14.58 10.85
N VAL A 92 12.59 -15.00 10.25
CA VAL A 92 11.24 -14.54 10.56
C VAL A 92 10.94 -14.81 12.04
N ARG A 93 10.81 -13.72 12.78
CA ARG A 93 10.93 -13.76 14.23
C ARG A 93 9.54 -14.11 14.87
N ALA A 94 9.43 -15.14 15.74
CA ALA A 94 8.15 -15.88 15.95
C ALA A 94 7.00 -15.14 16.68
N SER A 95 5.71 -15.42 16.39
CA SER A 95 4.56 -14.66 16.96
C SER A 95 3.31 -15.51 17.33
N HIS A 96 2.31 -14.83 17.90
CA HIS A 96 0.97 -15.34 18.20
C HIS A 96 0.07 -15.55 16.95
N ASN A 97 0.40 -14.97 15.79
CA ASN A 97 -0.43 -15.03 14.58
C ASN A 97 -0.17 -16.31 13.74
N GLY A 98 0.65 -17.22 14.27
CA GLY A 98 1.14 -18.42 13.62
C GLY A 98 2.63 -18.33 13.24
N LEU A 99 3.25 -19.49 13.04
CA LEU A 99 4.61 -19.56 12.51
C LEU A 99 4.67 -18.86 11.15
N GLN A 100 5.69 -18.00 11.00
CA GLN A 100 5.96 -17.20 9.81
C GLN A 100 4.89 -16.13 9.48
N TRP A 101 3.82 -16.00 10.28
CA TRP A 101 2.71 -15.04 10.11
C TRP A 101 2.65 -14.01 11.24
N LEU A 102 2.21 -12.78 10.92
CA LEU A 102 2.16 -11.62 11.82
C LEU A 102 1.22 -10.49 11.37
N ASN A 103 1.07 -9.43 12.17
CA ASN A 103 0.18 -8.32 11.89
C ASN A 103 0.79 -6.90 12.08
N ASN A 104 0.04 -5.87 11.67
CA ASN A 104 0.44 -4.44 11.71
C ASN A 104 0.64 -3.82 13.11
N TYR A 105 0.34 -4.56 14.17
CA TYR A 105 0.59 -4.24 15.57
C TYR A 105 1.73 -5.10 16.18
N ASP A 106 2.34 -5.99 15.39
CA ASP A 106 3.58 -6.76 15.60
C ASP A 106 4.85 -5.93 15.92
N ARG A 107 4.71 -4.73 16.53
CA ARG A 107 5.79 -3.74 16.73
C ARG A 107 6.32 -3.77 18.16
N THR A 108 7.64 -3.82 18.33
CA THR A 108 8.31 -3.72 19.65
C THR A 108 9.65 -2.98 19.58
N ILE A 109 10.16 -2.56 20.74
CA ILE A 109 11.55 -2.13 20.90
C ILE A 109 12.23 -3.14 21.83
N SER A 110 13.03 -4.05 21.26
CA SER A 110 13.67 -5.14 22.00
C SER A 110 15.08 -4.75 22.42
N PHE A 111 15.41 -4.95 23.70
CA PHE A 111 16.74 -4.62 24.25
C PHE A 111 17.05 -5.45 25.50
N SER A 112 18.28 -5.34 25.99
CA SER A 112 18.72 -5.93 27.26
C SER A 112 19.16 -4.82 28.22
N SER A 113 18.57 -4.78 29.42
CA SER A 113 19.03 -3.92 30.52
C SER A 113 20.00 -4.66 31.45
N SER A 114 20.81 -3.92 32.20
CA SER A 114 21.72 -4.49 33.22
C SER A 114 21.08 -4.55 34.61
N SER A 115 20.04 -3.74 34.85
CA SER A 115 19.21 -3.78 36.06
C SER A 115 17.80 -3.24 35.79
N SER A 116 16.98 -3.18 36.85
CA SER A 116 15.70 -2.47 36.89
C SER A 116 15.53 -1.71 38.21
N SER A 117 14.64 -0.72 38.21
CA SER A 117 14.31 0.09 39.39
C SER A 117 13.48 -0.70 40.39
N ASN A 118 13.99 -0.86 41.62
CA ASN A 118 13.25 -1.46 42.74
C ASN A 118 11.95 -0.71 43.13
N SER A 119 11.64 0.44 42.52
CA SER A 119 10.47 1.28 42.82
C SER A 119 9.46 1.42 41.68
N THR A 120 9.87 1.14 40.44
CA THR A 120 9.05 1.30 39.23
C THR A 120 9.10 0.08 38.31
N ASN A 121 9.99 -0.89 38.58
CA ASN A 121 10.37 -2.01 37.71
C ASN A 121 10.88 -1.61 36.31
N ASN A 122 11.03 -0.30 36.05
CA ASN A 122 11.59 0.28 34.83
C ASN A 122 13.03 -0.20 34.60
N PRO A 123 13.43 -0.51 33.36
CA PRO A 123 14.77 -1.02 33.05
C PRO A 123 15.83 0.10 33.05
N SER A 124 17.08 -0.26 33.36
CA SER A 124 18.23 0.63 33.19
C SER A 124 18.43 0.99 31.70
N PRO A 125 18.83 2.23 31.35
CA PRO A 125 19.04 2.65 29.96
C PRO A 125 20.01 1.73 29.19
N PRO A 126 19.59 1.14 28.05
CA PRO A 126 20.44 0.30 27.23
C PRO A 126 21.38 1.14 26.34
N THR A 127 22.42 0.50 25.78
CA THR A 127 23.34 1.10 24.79
C THR A 127 22.99 0.74 23.35
N GLN A 128 22.17 -0.29 23.15
CA GLN A 128 21.68 -0.76 21.85
C GLN A 128 20.23 -1.24 22.03
N VAL A 129 19.37 -0.94 21.05
CA VAL A 129 18.05 -1.55 20.90
C VAL A 129 17.88 -2.14 19.49
N THR A 130 16.92 -3.03 19.36
CA THR A 130 16.42 -3.54 18.09
C THR A 130 14.96 -3.12 17.95
N VAL A 131 14.70 -2.14 17.09
CA VAL A 131 13.34 -1.74 16.72
C VAL A 131 12.79 -2.80 15.77
N ARG A 132 11.65 -3.38 16.14
CA ARG A 132 10.99 -4.49 15.47
C ARG A 132 9.77 -3.92 14.77
N ARG A 133 9.89 -3.75 13.44
CA ARG A 133 8.87 -3.10 12.59
C ARG A 133 7.72 -4.06 12.20
N PRO A 134 6.59 -3.54 11.66
CA PRO A 134 5.60 -4.11 10.73
C PRO A 134 5.75 -5.55 10.34
N ASP A 135 6.88 -5.94 9.75
CA ASP A 135 7.70 -5.42 8.64
C ASP A 135 9.08 -6.11 8.71
N GLY A 136 9.35 -6.85 9.80
CA GLY A 136 10.32 -7.94 9.78
C GLY A 136 11.72 -7.43 10.01
N ARG A 137 12.04 -6.32 9.36
CA ARG A 137 13.18 -5.45 9.62
C ARG A 137 13.34 -5.26 11.11
N GLU A 138 14.42 -5.87 11.61
CA GLU A 138 14.99 -5.60 12.90
C GLU A 138 16.01 -4.48 12.72
N LEU A 139 15.56 -3.24 12.90
CA LEU A 139 16.39 -2.05 12.75
C LEU A 139 17.18 -1.84 14.05
N VAL A 140 18.50 -1.99 13.98
CA VAL A 140 19.38 -1.84 15.14
C VAL A 140 19.74 -0.37 15.32
N LEU A 141 19.40 0.19 16.48
CA LEU A 141 19.79 1.54 16.88
C LEU A 141 20.74 1.48 18.07
N LYS A 142 21.75 2.35 18.09
CA LYS A 142 22.82 2.41 19.10
C LYS A 142 22.90 3.81 19.71
N LYS A 143 23.19 3.88 21.01
CA LYS A 143 23.28 5.14 21.76
C LYS A 143 24.71 5.68 21.71
N VAL A 144 24.92 6.83 21.08
CA VAL A 144 26.22 7.50 20.93
C VAL A 144 26.11 8.90 21.53
N SER A 145 26.97 9.22 22.51
CA SER A 145 26.98 10.51 23.21
C SER A 145 25.63 10.96 23.81
N GLY A 146 24.72 10.00 24.08
CA GLY A 146 23.37 10.23 24.60
C GLY A 146 22.25 10.11 23.57
N THR A 147 22.55 10.25 22.28
CA THR A 147 21.58 10.22 21.17
C THR A 147 21.49 8.83 20.55
N TRP A 148 20.30 8.44 20.08
CA TRP A 148 20.08 7.18 19.36
C TRP A 148 20.31 7.36 17.85
N HIS A 149 21.06 6.43 17.25
CA HIS A 149 21.36 6.42 15.82
C HIS A 149 21.16 5.02 15.23
N GLY A 150 20.49 4.93 14.08
CA GLY A 150 20.47 3.73 13.25
C GLY A 150 21.75 3.55 12.45
N ASP A 151 21.75 2.56 11.56
CA ASP A 151 22.66 2.56 10.40
C ASP A 151 22.26 3.68 9.41
N ALA A 152 23.16 4.12 8.53
CA ALA A 152 22.93 5.29 7.66
C ALA A 152 21.80 5.16 6.61
N ASP A 153 21.22 3.97 6.44
CA ASP A 153 20.02 3.71 5.62
C ASP A 153 18.71 3.72 6.43
N VAL A 154 18.76 4.04 7.72
CA VAL A 154 17.64 4.09 8.66
C VAL A 154 17.39 5.51 9.14
N ASP A 155 16.39 6.16 8.54
CA ASP A 155 15.97 7.53 8.88
C ASP A 155 15.16 7.61 10.20
N ASP A 156 14.65 6.49 10.71
CA ASP A 156 13.78 6.39 11.91
C ASP A 156 14.44 7.00 13.16
N GLN A 157 13.72 7.88 13.87
CA GLN A 157 14.26 8.62 15.02
C GLN A 157 13.68 8.12 16.34
N LEU A 158 14.53 7.54 17.19
CA LEU A 158 14.18 7.02 18.51
C LEU A 158 14.51 8.02 19.63
N THR A 159 13.55 8.29 20.49
CA THR A 159 13.71 9.03 21.75
C THR A 159 13.47 8.11 22.94
N GLU A 160 14.37 8.18 23.92
CA GLU A 160 14.25 7.53 25.23
C GLU A 160 13.77 8.56 26.25
N ILE A 161 12.81 8.21 27.08
CA ILE A 161 12.23 9.09 28.11
C ILE A 161 12.58 8.52 29.49
N ASP A 162 13.29 9.30 30.30
CA ASP A 162 13.67 8.94 31.68
C ASP A 162 12.48 9.04 32.65
N ASP A 163 12.40 8.16 33.65
CA ASP A 163 11.36 8.15 34.68
C ASP A 163 11.58 9.15 35.83
N GLY A 164 12.58 10.04 35.68
CA GLY A 164 13.03 11.00 36.67
C GLY A 164 14.03 10.44 37.68
N LYS A 165 14.49 9.20 37.51
CA LYS A 165 15.39 8.49 38.43
C LYS A 165 16.59 7.83 37.74
N GLY A 166 16.80 8.03 36.44
CA GLY A 166 17.86 7.35 35.68
C GLY A 166 17.46 6.01 35.07
N TYR A 167 16.16 5.73 34.95
CA TYR A 167 15.60 4.51 34.35
C TYR A 167 14.65 4.86 33.19
N VAL A 168 14.47 3.96 32.24
CA VAL A 168 13.59 4.20 31.09
C VAL A 168 12.13 4.16 31.52
N GLY A 169 11.41 5.26 31.40
CA GLY A 169 9.96 5.35 31.63
C GLY A 169 9.13 5.05 30.37
N ALA A 170 9.60 5.47 29.20
CA ALA A 170 8.93 5.25 27.90
C ALA A 170 9.89 5.43 26.72
N TRP A 171 9.42 5.10 25.52
CA TRP A 171 10.09 5.46 24.26
C TRP A 171 9.10 6.08 23.28
N THR A 172 9.62 6.90 22.36
CA THR A 172 8.87 7.30 21.15
C THR A 172 9.73 7.11 19.90
N LEU A 173 9.16 6.53 18.85
CA LEU A 173 9.82 6.33 17.55
C LEU A 173 9.08 7.14 16.49
N LEU A 174 9.74 8.09 15.85
CA LEU A 174 9.27 8.70 14.61
C LEU A 174 9.63 7.78 13.44
N VAL A 175 8.62 7.22 12.80
CA VAL A 175 8.73 6.41 11.59
C VAL A 175 8.90 7.35 10.40
N ALA A 176 10.05 7.28 9.74
CA ALA A 176 10.49 8.28 8.79
C ALA A 176 9.66 8.32 7.51
N ASP A 177 9.21 7.17 7.01
CA ASP A 177 8.50 7.08 5.73
C ASP A 177 7.03 7.53 5.82
N THR A 178 6.42 7.47 7.01
CA THR A 178 5.01 7.84 7.24
C THR A 178 4.82 9.10 8.07
N GLY A 179 5.85 9.56 8.78
CA GLY A 179 5.75 10.62 9.79
C GLY A 179 4.91 10.24 11.01
N TYR A 180 4.60 8.95 11.19
CA TYR A 180 3.90 8.47 12.38
C TYR A 180 4.84 8.41 13.57
N THR A 181 4.40 8.87 14.73
CA THR A 181 5.09 8.63 16.00
C THR A 181 4.43 7.48 16.74
N GLU A 182 5.20 6.44 16.99
CA GLU A 182 4.84 5.27 17.79
C GLU A 182 5.30 5.47 19.23
N ASN A 183 4.42 5.32 20.21
CA ASN A 183 4.72 5.51 21.62
C ASN A 183 4.75 4.13 22.32
N TYR A 184 5.81 3.86 23.08
CA TYR A 184 6.05 2.56 23.71
C TYR A 184 6.21 2.69 25.23
N SER A 185 5.84 1.64 25.97
CA SER A 185 6.12 1.50 27.40
C SER A 185 7.62 1.42 27.69
N ALA A 186 8.02 1.61 28.95
CA ALA A 186 9.38 1.37 29.45
C ALA A 186 10.04 0.10 28.87
N ASN A 187 9.27 -0.99 28.75
CA ASN A 187 9.71 -2.32 28.28
C ASN A 187 9.55 -2.53 26.76
N GLY A 188 9.33 -1.47 25.98
CA GLY A 188 9.30 -1.54 24.52
C GLY A 188 8.04 -2.16 23.90
N ILE A 189 6.91 -2.15 24.61
CA ILE A 189 5.60 -2.60 24.10
C ILE A 189 4.81 -1.39 23.55
N LEU A 190 4.25 -1.50 22.35
CA LEU A 190 3.54 -0.40 21.66
C LEU A 190 2.25 -0.02 22.40
N LEU A 191 2.10 1.25 22.80
CA LEU A 191 0.92 1.74 23.52
C LEU A 191 -0.01 2.59 22.65
N SER A 192 0.53 3.34 21.69
CA SER A 192 -0.26 4.13 20.75
C SER A 192 0.52 4.51 19.50
N MET A 193 -0.20 4.91 18.46
CA MET A 193 0.36 5.54 17.26
C MET A 193 -0.34 6.86 16.99
N VAL A 194 0.43 7.87 16.58
CA VAL A 194 -0.08 9.20 16.22
C VAL A 194 0.50 9.67 14.88
N ASP A 195 -0.34 10.29 14.05
CA ASP A 195 0.02 10.85 12.74
C ASP A 195 0.33 12.34 12.92
N HIS A 196 1.63 12.69 12.95
CA HIS A 196 2.10 14.06 13.21
C HIS A 196 1.46 14.69 14.48
N GLY A 197 1.28 13.88 15.53
CA GLY A 197 0.63 14.28 16.79
C GLY A 197 -0.90 14.15 16.85
N ARG A 198 -1.55 13.74 15.76
CA ARG A 198 -2.98 13.39 15.74
C ARG A 198 -3.16 11.92 16.19
N PRO A 199 -4.03 11.59 17.16
CA PRO A 199 -4.29 10.20 17.52
C PRO A 199 -4.70 9.35 16.31
N LEU A 200 -4.06 8.19 16.11
CA LEU A 200 -4.54 7.15 15.20
C LEU A 200 -5.22 6.04 16.01
N VAL A 201 -4.45 5.34 16.84
CA VAL A 201 -4.89 4.21 17.66
C VAL A 201 -4.20 4.17 19.01
N THR A 202 -4.87 3.56 19.97
CA THR A 202 -4.36 3.16 21.29
C THR A 202 -4.46 1.64 21.44
N LEU A 203 -3.51 1.04 22.14
CA LEU A 203 -3.40 -0.40 22.34
C LEU A 203 -3.44 -0.73 23.83
N SER A 204 -4.14 -1.79 24.21
CA SER A 204 -4.11 -2.34 25.55
C SER A 204 -3.86 -3.84 25.51
N TYR A 205 -3.25 -4.35 26.59
CA TYR A 205 -2.74 -5.71 26.72
C TYR A 205 -3.37 -6.40 27.92
N THR A 206 -3.34 -7.73 27.92
CA THR A 206 -3.78 -8.54 29.05
C THR A 206 -2.87 -8.35 30.27
N ASP A 207 -3.46 -8.40 31.48
CA ASP A 207 -2.76 -8.38 32.78
C ASP A 207 -2.75 -9.75 33.47
N GLY A 208 -3.37 -10.77 32.85
CA GLY A 208 -3.52 -12.11 33.40
C GLY A 208 -4.89 -12.39 34.04
N THR A 209 -5.80 -11.41 34.06
CA THR A 209 -7.17 -11.57 34.58
C THR A 209 -8.24 -11.70 33.49
N GLN A 210 -7.89 -11.40 32.23
CA GLN A 210 -8.81 -11.51 31.10
C GLN A 210 -9.09 -12.98 30.77
N MET A 211 -10.35 -13.28 30.47
CA MET A 211 -10.79 -14.59 30.02
C MET A 211 -11.02 -14.55 28.52
N SER A 212 -10.54 -15.56 27.79
CA SER A 212 -10.75 -15.75 26.35
C SER A 212 -12.26 -15.77 26.02
N PRO A 213 -12.79 -14.84 25.20
CA PRO A 213 -14.19 -14.87 24.77
C PRO A 213 -14.62 -16.16 24.06
N SER A 214 -13.72 -16.80 23.29
CA SER A 214 -14.04 -18.01 22.51
C SER A 214 -13.91 -19.31 23.30
N SER A 215 -12.98 -19.38 24.26
CA SER A 215 -12.61 -20.63 24.94
C SER A 215 -12.83 -20.65 26.45
N GLY A 216 -13.02 -19.49 27.09
CA GLY A 216 -13.24 -19.40 28.54
C GLY A 216 -12.02 -19.76 29.40
N ILE A 217 -10.81 -19.76 28.84
CA ILE A 217 -9.56 -19.89 29.60
C ILE A 217 -9.08 -18.53 30.10
N ALA A 218 -8.27 -18.50 31.17
CA ALA A 218 -7.53 -17.30 31.55
C ALA A 218 -6.37 -17.06 30.56
N LEU A 219 -6.26 -15.84 30.06
CA LEU A 219 -5.19 -15.44 29.13
C LEU A 219 -3.90 -15.10 29.88
N ALA A 220 -2.75 -15.40 29.27
CA ALA A 220 -1.45 -14.93 29.79
C ALA A 220 -1.37 -13.40 29.70
N ALA A 221 -0.62 -12.77 30.62
CA ALA A 221 -0.37 -11.33 30.60
C ALA A 221 0.58 -10.93 29.45
N GLY A 222 0.38 -9.74 28.87
CA GLY A 222 1.21 -9.19 27.79
C GLY A 222 0.77 -9.54 26.36
N LEU A 223 -0.36 -10.24 26.18
CA LEU A 223 -0.99 -10.45 24.88
C LEU A 223 -1.75 -9.18 24.47
N LEU A 224 -1.76 -8.83 23.18
CA LEU A 224 -2.52 -7.68 22.69
C LEU A 224 -4.02 -7.97 22.88
N TRP A 225 -4.71 -7.17 23.70
CA TRP A 225 -6.11 -7.42 24.04
C TRP A 225 -7.07 -6.59 23.18
N LYS A 226 -6.75 -5.32 22.97
CA LYS A 226 -7.64 -4.39 22.26
C LYS A 226 -6.85 -3.31 21.54
N VAL A 227 -7.25 -3.00 20.31
CA VAL A 227 -6.82 -1.78 19.60
C VAL A 227 -8.04 -0.89 19.39
N THR A 228 -7.94 0.38 19.78
CA THR A 228 -9.05 1.36 19.71
C THR A 228 -8.61 2.59 18.94
N ASP A 229 -9.39 3.02 17.95
CA ASP A 229 -9.11 4.21 17.14
C ASP A 229 -9.39 5.52 17.89
N ALA A 230 -9.06 6.66 17.27
CA ALA A 230 -9.30 7.99 17.82
C ALA A 230 -10.78 8.31 18.12
N ARG A 231 -11.73 7.56 17.54
CA ARG A 231 -13.19 7.74 17.68
C ARG A 231 -13.81 6.73 18.66
N GLY A 232 -13.01 5.82 19.23
CA GLY A 232 -13.48 4.79 20.15
C GLY A 232 -13.94 3.49 19.50
N ARG A 233 -13.87 3.35 18.16
CA ARG A 233 -14.13 2.07 17.48
C ARG A 233 -12.96 1.13 17.74
N SER A 234 -13.18 -0.19 17.79
CA SER A 234 -12.11 -1.09 18.25
C SER A 234 -12.15 -2.52 17.74
N LEU A 235 -10.96 -3.09 17.56
CA LEU A 235 -10.70 -4.52 17.43
C LEU A 235 -10.43 -5.12 18.82
N GLY A 236 -11.07 -6.24 19.16
CA GLY A 236 -10.75 -7.06 20.32
C GLY A 236 -10.11 -8.39 19.90
N PHE A 237 -9.06 -8.83 20.58
CA PHE A 237 -8.20 -9.96 20.20
C PHE A 237 -8.31 -11.10 21.22
N ASP A 238 -8.32 -12.34 20.75
CA ASP A 238 -8.55 -13.54 21.59
C ASP A 238 -7.62 -14.70 21.22
N TYR A 239 -7.19 -15.48 22.22
CA TYR A 239 -6.09 -16.44 22.10
C TYR A 239 -6.43 -17.81 22.72
N ASP A 240 -5.78 -18.86 22.20
CA ASP A 240 -5.83 -20.21 22.78
C ASP A 240 -4.83 -20.43 23.92
N SER A 241 -4.79 -21.65 24.48
CA SER A 241 -3.89 -22.03 25.56
C SER A 241 -2.42 -22.19 25.15
N MET A 242 -2.12 -22.13 23.85
CA MET A 242 -0.76 -22.03 23.29
C MET A 242 -0.40 -20.57 22.93
N GLN A 243 -1.30 -19.62 23.20
CA GLN A 243 -1.19 -18.20 22.87
C GLN A 243 -1.23 -17.90 21.36
N ASN A 244 -1.82 -18.77 20.54
CA ASN A 244 -2.15 -18.42 19.15
C ASN A 244 -3.38 -17.51 19.13
N LEU A 245 -3.38 -16.46 18.32
CA LEU A 245 -4.52 -15.58 18.05
C LEU A 245 -5.60 -16.40 17.33
N VAL A 246 -6.72 -16.73 17.99
CA VAL A 246 -7.81 -17.55 17.42
C VAL A 246 -9.01 -16.75 16.94
N ALA A 247 -9.20 -15.52 17.44
CA ALA A 247 -10.26 -14.64 16.96
C ALA A 247 -9.91 -13.15 17.08
N VAL A 248 -10.47 -12.35 16.17
CA VAL A 248 -10.55 -10.89 16.29
C VAL A 248 -11.99 -10.45 16.08
N THR A 249 -12.54 -9.76 17.08
CA THR A 249 -13.88 -9.17 17.05
C THR A 249 -13.80 -7.74 16.50
N LEU A 250 -14.63 -7.45 15.49
CA LEU A 250 -14.76 -6.17 14.81
C LEU A 250 -15.64 -5.19 15.61
N PRO A 251 -15.59 -3.87 15.32
CA PRO A 251 -16.48 -2.89 15.96
C PRO A 251 -17.98 -3.20 15.81
N ASP A 252 -18.41 -3.79 14.69
CA ASP A 252 -19.79 -4.25 14.48
C ASP A 252 -20.17 -5.58 15.15
N GLY A 253 -19.23 -6.21 15.86
CA GLY A 253 -19.41 -7.50 16.52
C GLY A 253 -19.26 -8.72 15.59
N GLY A 254 -18.97 -8.52 14.30
CA GLY A 254 -18.46 -9.56 13.43
C GLY A 254 -17.15 -10.14 13.96
N VAL A 255 -16.88 -11.42 13.69
CA VAL A 255 -15.67 -12.11 14.14
C VAL A 255 -14.91 -12.65 12.94
N ILE A 256 -13.60 -12.38 12.92
CA ILE A 256 -12.61 -13.04 12.06
C ILE A 256 -11.97 -14.15 12.90
N GLY A 257 -12.03 -15.40 12.44
CA GLY A 257 -11.51 -16.57 13.16
C GLY A 257 -10.25 -17.13 12.50
N TYR A 258 -9.34 -17.67 13.30
CA TYR A 258 -8.02 -18.13 12.89
C TYR A 258 -7.82 -19.59 13.30
N GLY A 259 -7.44 -20.44 12.34
CA GLY A 259 -7.24 -21.88 12.54
C GLY A 259 -5.81 -22.30 12.26
N TYR A 260 -5.27 -23.18 13.12
CA TYR A 260 -3.88 -23.62 13.10
C TYR A 260 -3.76 -25.14 13.00
N ASN A 261 -2.63 -25.63 12.48
CA ASN A 261 -2.24 -27.04 12.63
C ASN A 261 -1.47 -27.27 13.96
N PRO A 262 -1.28 -28.54 14.39
CA PRO A 262 -0.58 -28.85 15.65
C PRO A 262 0.91 -28.44 15.71
N ALA A 263 1.48 -27.88 14.63
CA ALA A 263 2.83 -27.32 14.60
C ALA A 263 2.84 -25.78 14.62
N GLY A 264 1.67 -25.13 14.75
CA GLY A 264 1.55 -23.67 14.87
C GLY A 264 1.48 -22.90 13.56
N TYR A 265 1.35 -23.56 12.41
CA TYR A 265 1.12 -22.85 11.13
C TYR A 265 -0.35 -22.48 10.97
N LEU A 266 -0.63 -21.23 10.62
CA LEU A 266 -1.98 -20.72 10.31
C LEU A 266 -2.49 -21.40 9.04
N THR A 267 -3.47 -22.29 9.15
CA THR A 267 -4.05 -23.05 8.02
C THR A 267 -5.32 -22.46 7.46
N SER A 268 -6.03 -21.61 8.21
CA SER A 268 -7.26 -20.97 7.73
C SER A 268 -7.60 -19.67 8.43
N VAL A 269 -8.23 -18.74 7.70
CA VAL A 269 -8.91 -17.57 8.27
C VAL A 269 -10.36 -17.54 7.78
N SER A 270 -11.30 -17.50 8.73
CA SER A 270 -12.73 -17.37 8.49
C SER A 270 -13.18 -15.94 8.74
N TYR A 271 -14.07 -15.43 7.89
CA TYR A 271 -14.56 -14.06 7.92
C TYR A 271 -16.05 -14.00 8.29
N PRO A 272 -16.57 -12.85 8.76
CA PRO A 272 -17.99 -12.63 8.94
C PRO A 272 -18.80 -13.07 7.72
N GLY A 273 -19.90 -13.81 7.96
CA GLY A 273 -20.62 -14.53 6.91
C GLY A 273 -20.14 -15.97 6.66
N GLY A 274 -19.15 -16.46 7.41
CA GLY A 274 -18.78 -17.88 7.46
C GLY A 274 -18.01 -18.39 6.24
N LYS A 275 -17.29 -17.50 5.55
CA LYS A 275 -16.43 -17.84 4.41
C LYS A 275 -14.97 -17.88 4.82
N THR A 276 -14.22 -18.85 4.31
CA THR A 276 -12.90 -19.22 4.85
C THR A 276 -11.86 -19.31 3.75
N ARG A 277 -10.76 -18.56 3.93
CA ARG A 277 -9.52 -18.67 3.16
C ARG A 277 -8.63 -19.74 3.80
N GLN A 278 -7.89 -20.51 3.01
CA GLN A 278 -6.98 -21.55 3.51
C GLN A 278 -5.55 -21.34 3.02
N TYR A 279 -4.59 -21.74 3.84
CA TYR A 279 -3.16 -21.61 3.60
C TYR A 279 -2.51 -23.00 3.62
N LEU A 280 -1.79 -23.33 2.55
CA LEU A 280 -1.23 -24.66 2.30
C LEU A 280 0.29 -24.60 2.41
N TYR A 281 0.88 -25.61 3.06
CA TYR A 281 2.31 -25.68 3.37
C TYR A 281 2.89 -27.03 3.00
N ASP A 282 4.19 -27.04 2.71
CA ASP A 282 5.03 -28.24 2.56
C ASP A 282 4.52 -29.26 1.52
N GLU A 283 3.74 -28.79 0.53
CA GLU A 283 3.24 -29.63 -0.56
C GLU A 283 4.40 -30.11 -1.44
N ALA A 284 4.61 -31.42 -1.49
CA ALA A 284 5.76 -32.06 -2.15
C ALA A 284 5.89 -31.75 -3.67
N SER A 285 4.82 -31.27 -4.32
CA SER A 285 4.83 -30.81 -5.71
C SER A 285 5.47 -29.43 -5.91
N TYR A 286 5.54 -28.62 -4.85
CA TYR A 286 5.97 -27.22 -4.88
C TYR A 286 7.15 -26.93 -3.93
N SER A 287 7.46 -27.85 -3.01
CA SER A 287 8.55 -27.74 -2.06
C SER A 287 9.24 -29.08 -1.84
N ALA A 288 10.57 -29.11 -1.92
CA ALA A 288 11.35 -30.33 -1.69
C ALA A 288 11.30 -30.74 -0.20
N ALA A 289 10.94 -32.00 0.06
CA ALA A 289 10.83 -32.54 1.42
C ALA A 289 12.18 -32.52 2.16
N GLY A 290 12.22 -31.91 3.36
CA GLY A 290 13.41 -31.83 4.20
C GLY A 290 13.68 -30.41 4.71
N SER A 291 14.61 -29.71 4.08
CA SER A 291 15.08 -28.35 4.46
C SER A 291 13.98 -27.28 4.40
N ASN A 292 12.92 -27.51 3.62
CA ASN A 292 11.87 -26.52 3.33
C ASN A 292 10.62 -26.67 4.22
N GLN A 293 10.76 -27.10 5.47
CA GLN A 293 9.65 -27.24 6.41
C GLN A 293 9.03 -25.87 6.77
N GLY A 294 7.71 -25.77 6.73
CA GLY A 294 6.94 -24.57 7.07
C GLY A 294 6.79 -23.53 5.94
N LYS A 295 7.03 -23.92 4.68
CA LYS A 295 6.96 -23.00 3.54
C LYS A 295 5.54 -22.96 2.99
N LEU A 296 4.95 -21.77 2.92
CA LEU A 296 3.64 -21.54 2.32
C LEU A 296 3.72 -21.82 0.82
N THR A 297 3.08 -22.89 0.35
CA THR A 297 3.10 -23.37 -1.04
C THR A 297 1.81 -23.05 -1.81
N GLY A 298 0.77 -22.57 -1.13
CA GLY A 298 -0.39 -22.01 -1.80
C GLY A 298 -1.44 -21.39 -0.90
N ILE A 299 -2.39 -20.70 -1.55
CA ILE A 299 -3.57 -20.10 -0.92
C ILE A 299 -4.80 -20.60 -1.66
N VAL A 300 -5.80 -21.04 -0.90
CA VAL A 300 -7.14 -21.41 -1.40
C VAL A 300 -8.11 -20.31 -1.02
N ASP A 301 -8.85 -19.81 -2.01
CA ASP A 301 -9.82 -18.74 -1.81
C ASP A 301 -11.08 -19.21 -1.07
N GLU A 302 -11.94 -18.24 -0.79
CA GLU A 302 -13.22 -18.43 -0.12
C GLU A 302 -14.29 -19.21 -0.93
N ASN A 303 -13.98 -19.66 -2.17
CA ASN A 303 -14.76 -20.66 -2.91
C ASN A 303 -14.23 -22.10 -2.74
N GLY A 304 -13.00 -22.29 -2.25
CA GLY A 304 -12.28 -23.56 -2.32
C GLY A 304 -11.43 -23.73 -3.58
N ALA A 305 -11.14 -22.66 -4.33
CA ALA A 305 -10.26 -22.70 -5.50
C ALA A 305 -8.84 -22.26 -5.12
N ARG A 306 -7.80 -22.92 -5.64
CA ARG A 306 -6.40 -22.51 -5.47
C ARG A 306 -6.17 -21.18 -6.18
N TYR A 307 -6.07 -20.10 -5.41
CA TYR A 307 -5.86 -18.73 -5.87
C TYR A 307 -4.38 -18.40 -6.07
N ALA A 308 -3.48 -18.91 -5.23
CA ALA A 308 -2.04 -18.64 -5.34
C ALA A 308 -1.18 -19.90 -5.19
N THR A 309 -0.03 -19.93 -5.83
CA THR A 309 0.94 -21.04 -5.81
C THR A 309 2.37 -20.53 -5.74
N PHE A 310 3.16 -21.07 -4.81
CA PHE A 310 4.53 -20.63 -4.56
C PHE A 310 5.46 -21.85 -4.52
N ASN A 311 6.54 -21.83 -5.30
CA ASN A 311 7.49 -22.93 -5.41
C ASN A 311 8.82 -22.59 -4.75
N TYR A 312 9.50 -23.57 -4.15
CA TYR A 312 10.79 -23.40 -3.47
C TYR A 312 11.82 -24.44 -3.92
N GLN A 313 13.04 -24.01 -4.17
CA GLN A 313 14.18 -24.93 -4.36
C GLN A 313 14.67 -25.48 -3.01
N ALA A 314 15.55 -26.48 -3.03
CA ALA A 314 15.94 -27.24 -1.84
C ALA A 314 16.74 -26.47 -0.75
N ASP A 315 17.14 -25.23 -0.99
CA ASP A 315 17.75 -24.34 0.02
C ASP A 315 16.74 -23.39 0.69
N GLY A 316 15.45 -23.54 0.39
CA GLY A 316 14.36 -22.77 0.98
C GLY A 316 14.06 -21.44 0.29
N ARG A 317 14.80 -21.05 -0.76
CA ARG A 317 14.47 -19.87 -1.58
C ARG A 317 13.32 -20.14 -2.52
N ALA A 318 12.41 -19.16 -2.66
CA ALA A 318 11.29 -19.22 -3.59
C ALA A 318 11.78 -19.06 -5.04
N ILE A 319 11.29 -19.89 -5.95
CA ILE A 319 11.69 -19.94 -7.37
C ILE A 319 10.55 -19.63 -8.33
N SER A 320 9.29 -19.64 -7.89
CA SER A 320 8.19 -19.04 -8.67
C SER A 320 6.99 -18.66 -7.81
N THR A 321 6.23 -17.69 -8.30
CA THR A 321 4.98 -17.19 -7.72
C THR A 321 3.96 -16.97 -8.84
N GLN A 322 2.70 -17.38 -8.64
CA GLN A 322 1.62 -17.24 -9.62
C GLN A 322 0.24 -17.19 -8.95
N HIS A 323 -0.74 -16.63 -9.65
CA HIS A 323 -2.16 -16.73 -9.35
C HIS A 323 -2.89 -17.75 -10.25
N GLY A 324 -3.89 -18.43 -9.69
CA GLY A 324 -4.73 -19.43 -10.36
C GLY A 324 -3.93 -20.40 -11.24
N ASN A 325 -4.34 -20.48 -12.50
CA ASN A 325 -3.77 -21.35 -13.52
C ASN A 325 -2.59 -20.68 -14.29
N GLY A 326 -1.66 -20.04 -13.58
CA GLY A 326 -0.47 -19.42 -14.17
C GLY A 326 -0.63 -17.96 -14.61
N ALA A 327 -1.63 -17.26 -14.10
CA ALA A 327 -1.65 -15.79 -14.18
C ALA A 327 -0.54 -15.20 -13.30
N ASP A 328 0.03 -14.09 -13.72
CA ASP A 328 1.12 -13.37 -13.06
C ASP A 328 2.33 -14.26 -12.70
N LEU A 329 2.52 -15.36 -13.45
CA LEU A 329 3.60 -16.32 -13.22
C LEU A 329 4.97 -15.67 -13.44
N ASN A 330 5.68 -15.46 -12.34
CA ASN A 330 7.07 -15.04 -12.34
C ASN A 330 7.93 -16.20 -11.84
N SER A 331 9.05 -16.49 -12.51
CA SER A 331 10.01 -17.54 -12.13
C SER A 331 11.42 -16.97 -11.99
N VAL A 332 12.20 -17.44 -11.02
CA VAL A 332 13.46 -16.83 -10.59
C VAL A 332 14.60 -17.85 -10.62
N SER A 333 15.75 -17.46 -11.18
CA SER A 333 16.99 -18.23 -11.17
C SER A 333 18.11 -17.40 -10.52
N TYR A 334 18.67 -17.89 -9.42
CA TYR A 334 19.66 -17.18 -8.62
C TYR A 334 21.09 -17.42 -9.10
N ALA A 335 21.89 -16.36 -9.23
CA ALA A 335 23.31 -16.50 -9.50
C ALA A 335 24.05 -17.09 -8.29
N SER A 336 25.05 -17.95 -8.53
CA SER A 336 25.87 -18.57 -7.49
C SER A 336 26.76 -17.58 -6.71
N SER A 337 26.88 -16.34 -7.18
CA SER A 337 27.53 -15.24 -6.44
C SER A 337 26.69 -14.70 -5.28
N GLY A 338 25.37 -14.94 -5.29
CA GLY A 338 24.44 -14.27 -4.37
C GLY A 338 24.36 -12.75 -4.60
N THR A 339 24.65 -12.26 -5.82
CA THR A 339 24.63 -10.83 -6.17
C THR A 339 23.79 -10.50 -7.41
N ALA A 340 23.13 -11.48 -8.00
CA ALA A 340 22.24 -11.29 -9.15
C ALA A 340 21.19 -12.41 -9.21
N ALA A 341 20.05 -12.12 -9.86
CA ALA A 341 19.04 -13.12 -10.19
C ALA A 341 18.38 -12.78 -11.54
N THR A 342 18.07 -13.82 -12.33
CA THR A 342 17.33 -13.70 -13.58
C THR A 342 15.88 -14.06 -13.35
N VAL A 343 14.97 -13.16 -13.71
CA VAL A 343 13.52 -13.41 -13.67
C VAL A 343 13.01 -13.69 -15.08
N THR A 344 12.16 -14.70 -15.20
CA THR A 344 11.25 -14.90 -16.33
C THR A 344 9.87 -14.37 -15.94
N TYR A 345 9.40 -13.37 -16.67
CA TYR A 345 8.11 -12.69 -16.49
C TYR A 345 6.97 -13.44 -17.21
N PRO A 346 5.68 -13.12 -16.95
CA PRO A 346 4.56 -13.97 -17.39
C PRO A 346 4.42 -14.16 -18.91
N LEU A 347 4.97 -13.24 -19.73
CA LEU A 347 5.00 -13.37 -21.20
C LEU A 347 6.31 -13.95 -21.76
N GLY A 348 7.15 -14.55 -20.90
CA GLY A 348 8.42 -15.19 -21.28
C GLY A 348 9.61 -14.24 -21.45
N GLN A 349 9.42 -12.92 -21.28
CA GLN A 349 10.53 -11.97 -21.20
C GLN A 349 11.45 -12.33 -20.04
N GLN A 350 12.76 -12.12 -20.22
CA GLN A 350 13.76 -12.33 -19.18
C GLN A 350 14.60 -11.08 -18.95
N ALA A 351 14.87 -10.77 -17.68
CA ALA A 351 15.85 -9.77 -17.27
C ALA A 351 16.63 -10.26 -16.05
N THR A 352 17.93 -9.96 -16.01
CA THR A 352 18.79 -10.19 -14.86
C THR A 352 18.92 -8.90 -14.07
N ALA A 353 18.50 -8.93 -12.80
CA ALA A 353 18.79 -7.90 -11.83
C ALA A 353 20.15 -8.18 -11.18
N THR A 354 20.98 -7.14 -11.06
CA THR A 354 22.22 -7.15 -10.26
C THR A 354 22.00 -6.31 -9.02
N PHE A 355 22.49 -6.78 -7.87
CA PHE A 355 22.24 -6.17 -6.57
C PHE A 355 23.51 -5.57 -5.94
N VAL A 356 23.33 -4.50 -5.18
CA VAL A 356 24.31 -3.94 -4.24
C VAL A 356 23.66 -3.77 -2.86
N ALA A 357 24.45 -3.61 -1.81
CA ALA A 357 23.93 -3.37 -0.46
C ALA A 357 24.87 -2.50 0.39
N PRO A 358 24.92 -1.17 0.15
CA PRO A 358 25.83 -0.26 0.86
C PRO A 358 25.76 -0.40 2.39
N GLN A 359 24.54 -0.58 2.91
CA GLN A 359 24.24 -0.69 4.34
C GLN A 359 23.61 -2.04 4.72
N GLY A 360 23.83 -3.08 3.91
CA GLY A 360 23.31 -4.44 4.12
C GLY A 360 21.87 -4.68 3.61
N THR A 361 21.12 -3.64 3.28
CA THR A 361 19.84 -3.71 2.57
C THR A 361 20.08 -3.88 1.06
N ALA A 362 19.48 -4.88 0.42
CA ALA A 362 19.69 -5.20 -0.99
C ALA A 362 18.89 -4.29 -1.93
N VAL A 363 19.56 -3.73 -2.93
CA VAL A 363 19.00 -2.80 -3.91
C VAL A 363 19.45 -3.20 -5.33
N ILE A 364 18.55 -3.12 -6.31
CA ILE A 364 18.87 -3.34 -7.72
C ILE A 364 19.76 -2.19 -8.24
N SER A 365 21.00 -2.48 -8.64
CA SER A 365 21.91 -1.52 -9.27
C SER A 365 21.85 -1.51 -10.80
N ASN A 366 21.46 -2.63 -11.41
CA ASN A 366 21.39 -2.79 -12.86
C ASN A 366 20.37 -3.85 -13.27
N MET A 367 19.68 -3.58 -14.39
CA MET A 367 18.82 -4.51 -15.10
C MET A 367 19.42 -4.79 -16.49
N SER A 368 19.53 -6.06 -16.87
CA SER A 368 20.13 -6.46 -18.16
C SER A 368 19.30 -6.06 -19.39
N GLY A 369 18.03 -5.70 -19.18
CA GLY A 369 17.08 -5.28 -20.22
C GLY A 369 15.75 -4.88 -19.59
N ASN A 370 14.91 -4.20 -20.38
CA ASN A 370 13.56 -3.83 -19.95
C ASN A 370 12.71 -5.09 -19.71
N CYS A 371 11.85 -5.06 -18.68
CA CYS A 371 10.97 -6.15 -18.28
C CYS A 371 9.47 -5.76 -18.32
N GLY A 372 9.16 -4.64 -18.94
CA GLY A 372 7.81 -4.11 -19.12
C GLY A 372 7.19 -3.62 -17.81
N THR A 373 5.87 -3.46 -17.81
CA THR A 373 5.11 -3.07 -16.61
C THR A 373 5.14 -4.15 -15.51
N ALA A 374 5.48 -5.40 -15.84
CA ALA A 374 5.47 -6.54 -14.93
C ALA A 374 6.53 -6.50 -13.81
N CYS A 375 7.54 -5.63 -13.91
CA CYS A 375 8.64 -5.52 -12.96
C CYS A 375 8.74 -4.17 -12.23
N GLY A 376 8.01 -3.14 -12.68
CA GLY A 376 8.11 -1.77 -12.14
C GLY A 376 9.45 -1.04 -12.37
N GLN A 377 10.48 -1.71 -12.90
CA GLN A 377 11.83 -1.16 -13.05
C GLN A 377 11.94 -0.21 -14.24
N GLN A 378 12.17 1.07 -13.96
CA GLN A 378 12.21 2.15 -14.97
C GLN A 378 13.62 2.48 -15.48
N TYR A 379 14.67 1.90 -14.87
CA TYR A 379 16.08 2.20 -15.19
C TYR A 379 16.86 0.96 -15.61
N GLN A 380 17.81 1.16 -16.52
CA GLN A 380 18.80 0.15 -16.89
C GLN A 380 19.90 0.05 -15.82
N SER A 381 20.31 1.16 -15.22
CA SER A 381 21.36 1.19 -14.20
C SER A 381 21.23 2.36 -13.25
N GLN A 382 21.76 2.23 -12.04
CA GLN A 382 21.91 3.33 -11.09
C GLN A 382 23.17 3.24 -10.24
N THR A 383 23.61 4.39 -9.74
CA THR A 383 24.60 4.53 -8.66
C THR A 383 23.89 5.02 -7.41
N LEU A 384 24.18 4.41 -6.27
CA LEU A 384 23.66 4.81 -4.96
C LEU A 384 24.64 5.72 -4.21
N ASP A 385 24.14 6.45 -3.22
CA ASP A 385 24.96 7.10 -2.21
C ASP A 385 25.35 6.14 -1.06
N ALA A 386 26.01 6.66 -0.02
CA ALA A 386 26.43 5.89 1.15
C ALA A 386 25.26 5.39 2.03
N ASN A 387 24.08 5.99 1.89
CA ASN A 387 22.87 5.66 2.63
C ASN A 387 21.98 4.67 1.84
N GLY A 388 22.36 4.33 0.61
CA GLY A 388 21.62 3.44 -0.28
C GLY A 388 20.51 4.13 -1.08
N TYR A 389 20.42 5.46 -1.04
CA TYR A 389 19.48 6.21 -1.89
C TYR A 389 20.03 6.38 -3.31
N PRO A 390 19.18 6.52 -4.34
CA PRO A 390 19.65 6.82 -5.69
C PRO A 390 20.45 8.13 -5.74
N ALA A 391 21.67 8.09 -6.27
CA ALA A 391 22.43 9.29 -6.61
C ALA A 391 22.26 9.66 -8.10
N ALA A 392 22.20 8.64 -8.97
CA ALA A 392 21.84 8.78 -10.37
C ALA A 392 21.29 7.47 -10.93
N ALA A 393 20.21 7.53 -11.70
CA ALA A 393 19.62 6.42 -12.46
C ALA A 393 19.56 6.76 -13.95
N THR A 394 19.79 5.78 -14.82
CA THR A 394 19.78 5.92 -16.27
C THR A 394 18.68 5.03 -16.85
N ASP A 395 17.73 5.62 -17.59
CA ASP A 395 16.65 4.88 -18.24
C ASP A 395 17.14 4.02 -19.42
N PHE A 396 16.26 3.22 -20.00
CA PHE A 396 16.62 2.33 -21.12
C PHE A 396 16.84 3.07 -22.45
N ASN A 397 16.40 4.32 -22.56
CA ASN A 397 16.72 5.24 -23.66
C ASN A 397 18.06 5.99 -23.43
N GLY A 398 18.68 5.89 -22.25
CA GLY A 398 19.93 6.55 -21.88
C GLY A 398 19.78 7.92 -21.20
N ASN A 399 18.56 8.35 -20.86
CA ASN A 399 18.34 9.60 -20.13
C ASN A 399 18.69 9.41 -18.65
N VAL A 400 19.47 10.35 -18.08
CA VAL A 400 19.91 10.28 -16.68
C VAL A 400 19.04 11.15 -15.80
N THR A 401 18.45 10.57 -14.76
CA THR A 401 17.90 11.30 -13.61
C THR A 401 18.90 11.26 -12.46
N LYS A 402 19.25 12.41 -11.90
CA LYS A 402 20.12 12.54 -10.72
C LYS A 402 19.31 13.00 -9.51
N THR A 403 19.71 12.57 -8.33
CA THR A 403 19.01 12.88 -7.08
C THR A 403 20.00 13.13 -5.96
N ALA A 404 19.66 14.02 -5.03
CA ALA A 404 20.46 14.34 -3.86
C ALA A 404 19.55 14.46 -2.64
N TYR A 405 19.88 13.70 -1.61
CA TYR A 405 19.16 13.61 -0.34
C TYR A 405 19.92 14.37 0.74
N ASP A 406 19.20 14.85 1.76
CA ASP A 406 19.83 15.45 2.94
C ASP A 406 20.24 14.39 3.98
N VAL A 407 20.83 14.83 5.10
CA VAL A 407 21.26 13.94 6.20
C VAL A 407 20.09 13.23 6.91
N ASN A 408 18.85 13.62 6.62
CA ASN A 408 17.62 13.01 7.11
C ASN A 408 16.94 12.14 6.05
N GLY A 409 17.60 11.83 4.92
CA GLY A 409 17.03 11.06 3.81
C GLY A 409 15.91 11.78 3.03
N LEU A 410 15.77 13.10 3.18
CA LEU A 410 14.76 13.89 2.47
C LEU A 410 15.30 14.36 1.12
N LEU A 411 14.53 14.15 0.05
CA LEU A 411 14.93 14.47 -1.33
C LEU A 411 15.04 16.00 -1.54
N GLY A 412 16.26 16.53 -1.50
CA GLY A 412 16.54 17.97 -1.64
C GLY A 412 16.62 18.43 -3.09
N GLN A 413 17.09 17.59 -4.01
CA GLN A 413 17.17 17.91 -5.44
C GLN A 413 16.95 16.67 -6.31
N GLN A 414 16.23 16.86 -7.43
CA GLN A 414 16.07 15.90 -8.52
C GLN A 414 16.32 16.61 -9.85
N ILE A 415 17.26 16.12 -10.67
CA ILE A 415 17.56 16.61 -12.02
C ILE A 415 17.19 15.52 -13.03
N GLU A 416 16.05 15.68 -13.67
CA GLU A 416 15.55 14.78 -14.72
C GLU A 416 16.13 15.18 -16.08
N ALA A 417 16.37 14.21 -16.98
CA ALA A 417 16.97 14.43 -18.30
C ALA A 417 18.31 15.20 -18.25
N SER A 418 19.16 14.86 -17.27
CA SER A 418 20.36 15.61 -16.91
C SER A 418 21.35 15.74 -18.06
N GLY A 419 21.76 16.98 -18.36
CA GLY A 419 22.66 17.32 -19.47
C GLY A 419 21.99 17.49 -20.83
N THR A 420 20.67 17.32 -20.94
CA THR A 420 19.91 17.54 -22.18
C THR A 420 19.28 18.93 -22.25
N THR A 421 18.85 19.36 -23.44
CA THR A 421 18.05 20.59 -23.62
C THR A 421 16.65 20.51 -23.01
N SER A 422 16.20 19.32 -22.61
CA SER A 422 14.94 19.09 -21.89
C SER A 422 15.10 18.95 -20.39
N GLN A 423 16.31 19.14 -19.83
CA GLN A 423 16.60 18.99 -18.41
C GLN A 423 15.59 19.76 -17.52
N ARG A 424 15.10 19.10 -16.47
CA ARG A 424 14.23 19.69 -15.44
C ARG A 424 14.84 19.49 -14.07
N THR A 425 15.10 20.58 -13.34
CA THR A 425 15.62 20.52 -11.96
C THR A 425 14.52 20.87 -10.97
N THR A 426 14.06 19.90 -10.19
CA THR A 426 13.25 20.13 -8.99
C THR A 426 14.19 20.30 -7.79
N ASN A 427 14.10 21.43 -7.08
CA ASN A 427 14.70 21.63 -5.76
C ASN A 427 13.58 21.67 -4.71
N THR A 428 13.74 20.98 -3.59
CA THR A 428 12.77 20.94 -2.49
C THR A 428 13.46 21.31 -1.17
N THR A 429 12.88 22.24 -0.42
CA THR A 429 13.28 22.50 0.97
C THR A 429 12.25 21.89 1.92
N TRP A 430 12.69 21.43 3.08
CA TRP A 430 11.88 20.61 3.99
C TRP A 430 11.83 21.19 5.39
N ASN A 431 10.71 21.01 6.08
CA ASN A 431 10.68 21.02 7.53
C ASN A 431 11.13 19.62 7.98
N THR A 432 12.38 19.50 8.44
CA THR A 432 13.00 18.20 8.75
C THR A 432 12.35 17.51 9.95
N THR A 433 11.83 18.27 10.93
CA THR A 433 11.11 17.74 12.11
C THR A 433 9.74 17.16 11.74
N LEU A 434 9.03 17.79 10.81
CA LEU A 434 7.71 17.34 10.34
C LEU A 434 7.78 16.51 9.05
N ARG A 435 8.97 16.29 8.47
CA ARG A 435 9.24 15.60 7.19
C ARG A 435 8.32 16.03 6.02
N VAL A 436 7.90 17.31 5.98
CA VAL A 436 7.03 17.89 4.94
C VAL A 436 7.72 19.01 4.15
N PRO A 437 7.40 19.20 2.85
CA PRO A 437 8.08 20.17 1.98
C PRO A 437 7.62 21.60 2.26
N LEU A 438 8.56 22.50 2.57
CA LEU A 438 8.28 23.94 2.75
C LEU A 438 8.21 24.67 1.41
N THR A 439 9.14 24.38 0.49
CA THR A 439 9.13 24.93 -0.87
C THR A 439 9.54 23.88 -1.89
N ARG A 440 8.99 23.97 -3.11
CA ARG A 440 9.39 23.19 -4.27
C ARG A 440 9.55 24.13 -5.47
N THR A 441 10.75 24.22 -6.00
CA THR A 441 11.10 25.09 -7.14
C THR A 441 11.49 24.22 -8.33
N VAL A 442 10.87 24.44 -9.48
CA VAL A 442 11.17 23.73 -10.73
C VAL A 442 11.86 24.67 -11.70
N LEU A 443 13.03 24.27 -12.20
CA LEU A 443 13.84 25.01 -13.18
C LEU A 443 13.83 24.32 -14.55
N ASP A 444 13.96 25.10 -15.62
CA ASP A 444 14.27 24.61 -16.97
C ASP A 444 15.76 24.26 -17.14
N ALA A 445 16.13 23.81 -18.35
CA ALA A 445 17.51 23.45 -18.70
C ALA A 445 18.50 24.64 -18.68
N ASN A 446 18.01 25.88 -18.70
CA ASN A 446 18.81 27.11 -18.61
C ASN A 446 18.95 27.62 -17.17
N GLY A 447 18.22 27.01 -16.21
CA GLY A 447 18.16 27.45 -14.82
C GLY A 447 17.05 28.46 -14.50
N ASN A 448 16.15 28.77 -15.44
CA ASN A 448 15.00 29.65 -15.21
C ASN A 448 13.94 28.94 -14.37
N THR A 449 13.41 29.58 -13.33
CA THR A 449 12.26 29.04 -12.59
C THR A 449 11.01 29.03 -13.47
N VAL A 450 10.40 27.86 -13.64
CA VAL A 450 9.14 27.65 -14.38
C VAL A 450 7.95 27.31 -13.49
N SER A 451 8.19 26.91 -12.23
CA SER A 451 7.15 26.80 -11.20
C SER A 451 7.75 26.94 -9.80
N ASN A 452 6.99 27.53 -8.87
CA ASN A 452 7.33 27.58 -7.45
C ASN A 452 6.07 27.29 -6.60
N SER A 453 6.13 26.21 -5.82
CA SER A 453 5.09 25.80 -4.88
C SER A 453 5.62 25.98 -3.45
N GLN A 454 4.78 26.43 -2.53
CA GLN A 454 5.17 26.66 -1.13
C GLN A 454 4.04 26.25 -0.18
N TRP A 455 4.41 25.82 1.04
CA TRP A 455 3.47 25.37 2.06
C TRP A 455 3.74 26.00 3.42
N VAL A 456 2.68 26.20 4.19
CA VAL A 456 2.71 26.63 5.59
C VAL A 456 1.95 25.58 6.40
N TYR A 457 2.53 25.12 7.50
CA TYR A 457 1.99 24.04 8.34
C TYR A 457 1.70 24.51 9.77
N ASN A 458 0.81 23.81 10.48
CA ASN A 458 0.75 23.88 11.93
C ASN A 458 1.84 22.98 12.57
N SER A 459 1.91 22.96 13.90
CA SER A 459 2.83 22.10 14.68
C SER A 459 2.57 20.59 14.51
N SER A 460 1.53 20.21 13.79
CA SER A 460 1.08 18.83 13.57
C SER A 460 1.10 18.43 12.09
N GLY A 461 1.98 19.04 11.29
CA GLY A 461 2.17 18.71 9.88
C GLY A 461 0.99 19.05 8.95
N GLN A 462 -0.06 19.72 9.46
CA GLN A 462 -1.26 20.00 8.67
C GLN A 462 -1.13 21.32 7.92
N THR A 463 -1.35 21.29 6.61
CA THR A 463 -1.22 22.44 5.70
C THR A 463 -2.21 23.55 6.08
N LEU A 464 -1.74 24.63 6.70
CA LEU A 464 -2.53 25.85 6.91
C LEU A 464 -2.67 26.66 5.62
N ALA A 465 -1.67 26.62 4.75
CA ALA A 465 -1.74 27.19 3.41
C ALA A 465 -0.86 26.45 2.40
N ARG A 466 -1.30 26.41 1.13
CA ARG A 466 -0.45 26.11 -0.02
C ARG A 466 -0.53 27.25 -1.01
N CYS A 467 0.60 27.71 -1.52
CA CYS A 467 0.69 28.72 -2.57
C CYS A 467 1.34 28.12 -3.82
N GLU A 468 0.73 28.31 -4.98
CA GLU A 468 1.37 28.17 -6.29
C GLU A 468 1.68 29.57 -6.81
N ILE A 469 2.93 29.82 -7.20
CA ILE A 469 3.50 31.13 -7.48
C ILE A 469 4.02 31.14 -8.91
N ASP A 470 3.45 32.00 -9.74
CA ASP A 470 3.89 32.24 -11.12
C ASP A 470 5.23 33.01 -11.13
N PRO A 471 6.36 32.38 -11.50
CA PRO A 471 7.67 33.04 -11.47
C PRO A 471 7.83 34.10 -12.58
N THR A 472 6.94 34.11 -13.58
CA THR A 472 6.97 35.10 -14.68
C THR A 472 6.28 36.40 -14.27
N ASN A 473 5.49 36.40 -13.20
CA ASN A 473 4.76 37.56 -12.73
C ASN A 473 5.59 38.37 -11.71
N SER A 474 5.96 39.60 -12.07
CA SER A 474 6.77 40.48 -11.23
C SER A 474 6.12 40.87 -9.91
N ALA A 475 4.79 40.77 -9.77
CA ALA A 475 4.09 40.98 -8.50
C ALA A 475 4.10 39.74 -7.58
N ALA A 476 4.35 38.55 -8.12
CA ALA A 476 4.51 37.30 -7.37
C ALA A 476 5.98 37.01 -7.00
N SER A 477 6.93 37.62 -7.70
CA SER A 477 8.36 37.50 -7.44
C SER A 477 8.72 37.90 -6.00
N GLY A 478 9.39 36.99 -5.28
CA GLY A 478 9.76 37.19 -3.87
C GLY A 478 8.61 37.00 -2.87
N TYR A 479 7.43 36.54 -3.28
CA TYR A 479 6.34 36.22 -2.36
C TYR A 479 6.66 34.96 -1.54
N THR A 480 6.55 35.07 -0.21
CA THR A 480 6.59 33.94 0.72
C THR A 480 5.17 33.58 1.13
N CYS A 481 4.83 32.29 1.07
CA CYS A 481 3.49 31.82 1.42
C CYS A 481 3.15 32.09 2.89
N SER A 482 1.93 32.58 3.12
CA SER A 482 1.34 32.81 4.44
C SER A 482 -0.12 32.36 4.42
N ASN A 483 -0.65 31.85 5.53
CA ASN A 483 -2.08 31.57 5.70
C ASN A 483 -2.92 32.83 5.96
N THR A 484 -2.31 34.00 6.08
CA THR A 484 -2.97 35.29 6.38
C THR A 484 -2.59 36.38 5.38
N GLY A 485 -3.24 37.54 5.45
CA GLY A 485 -2.97 38.69 4.56
C GLY A 485 -3.44 38.49 3.11
N THR A 486 -3.17 39.48 2.26
CA THR A 486 -3.52 39.49 0.84
C THR A 486 -2.51 38.72 -0.01
N VAL A 487 -2.97 38.14 -1.12
CA VAL A 487 -2.11 37.56 -2.17
C VAL A 487 -1.95 38.54 -3.34
N PRO A 488 -0.76 38.67 -3.95
CA PRO A 488 -0.56 39.48 -5.14
C PRO A 488 -1.01 38.74 -6.41
N ALA A 489 -1.09 39.46 -7.53
CA ALA A 489 -1.31 38.86 -8.85
C ALA A 489 -0.19 37.84 -9.17
N GLY A 490 -0.55 36.71 -9.78
CA GLY A 490 0.37 35.59 -10.05
C GLY A 490 0.46 34.55 -8.92
N VAL A 491 -0.12 34.81 -7.73
CA VAL A 491 -0.18 33.82 -6.64
C VAL A 491 -1.57 33.23 -6.52
N ARG A 492 -1.65 31.89 -6.48
CA ARG A 492 -2.86 31.13 -6.13
C ARG A 492 -2.65 30.47 -4.77
N ARG A 493 -3.43 30.87 -3.75
CA ARG A 493 -3.32 30.32 -2.39
C ARG A 493 -4.57 29.58 -1.95
N TRP A 494 -4.40 28.33 -1.54
CA TRP A 494 -5.40 27.59 -0.76
C TRP A 494 -5.09 27.76 0.73
N THR A 495 -6.11 27.85 1.57
CA THR A 495 -5.96 27.88 3.04
C THR A 495 -6.91 26.89 3.71
N TYR A 496 -6.49 26.37 4.87
CA TYR A 496 -7.25 25.36 5.61
C TYR A 496 -7.23 25.67 7.11
N THR A 497 -8.25 25.23 7.83
CA THR A 497 -8.31 25.30 9.30
C THR A 497 -8.67 23.94 9.87
N TYR A 498 -8.26 23.70 11.12
CA TYR A 498 -8.38 22.41 11.80
C TYR A 498 -8.72 22.61 13.28
N CYS A 499 -9.29 21.59 13.91
CA CYS A 499 -9.46 21.52 15.35
C CYS A 499 -8.11 21.48 16.07
N THR A 500 -7.80 22.51 16.85
CA THR A 500 -6.54 22.64 17.61
C THR A 500 -6.66 22.26 19.08
N ALA A 501 -7.89 22.17 19.59
CA ALA A 501 -8.24 21.71 20.93
C ALA A 501 -9.54 20.90 20.87
N VAL A 502 -9.91 20.23 21.97
CA VAL A 502 -11.22 19.58 22.12
C VAL A 502 -12.20 20.56 22.80
N ASP A 503 -13.40 20.69 22.26
CA ASP A 503 -14.49 21.52 22.80
C ASP A 503 -15.87 20.87 22.58
N THR A 504 -16.91 21.40 23.24
CA THR A 504 -18.27 20.86 23.22
C THR A 504 -19.18 21.53 22.19
N THR A 505 -18.62 22.18 21.16
CA THR A 505 -19.35 23.03 20.20
C THR A 505 -18.99 22.78 18.73
N GLN A 506 -17.77 22.36 18.43
CA GLN A 506 -17.24 22.22 17.07
C GLN A 506 -16.18 21.12 16.95
N CYS A 507 -15.33 20.94 17.98
CA CYS A 507 -14.15 20.07 17.90
C CYS A 507 -14.17 18.89 18.89
N PRO A 508 -14.71 17.72 18.50
CA PRO A 508 -14.70 16.53 19.34
C PRO A 508 -13.30 15.87 19.41
N ILE A 509 -12.47 16.04 18.37
CA ILE A 509 -11.11 15.48 18.28
C ILE A 509 -10.18 16.51 17.61
N VAL A 510 -8.94 16.61 18.09
CA VAL A 510 -7.88 17.45 17.49
C VAL A 510 -7.47 16.91 16.11
N GLY A 511 -7.18 17.81 15.18
CA GLY A 511 -6.70 17.50 13.83
C GLY A 511 -7.79 17.34 12.76
N LEU A 512 -9.07 17.29 13.14
CA LEU A 512 -10.21 17.31 12.21
C LEU A 512 -10.22 18.62 11.39
N MET A 513 -10.53 18.56 10.09
CA MET A 513 -10.53 19.74 9.20
C MET A 513 -11.84 20.53 9.36
N LEU A 514 -11.76 21.84 9.55
CA LEU A 514 -12.93 22.70 9.74
C LEU A 514 -13.29 23.50 8.49
N THR A 515 -12.29 23.97 7.74
CA THR A 515 -12.51 24.67 6.46
C THR A 515 -11.45 24.31 5.42
N ALA A 516 -11.84 24.35 4.15
CA ALA A 516 -10.94 24.37 3.01
C ALA A 516 -11.34 25.51 2.06
N THR A 517 -10.43 26.45 1.80
CA THR A 517 -10.68 27.65 0.99
C THR A 517 -9.83 27.64 -0.27
N GLY A 518 -10.48 27.77 -1.43
CA GLY A 518 -9.82 27.87 -2.74
C GLY A 518 -9.16 29.22 -3.06
N PRO A 519 -8.41 29.32 -4.18
CA PRO A 519 -7.51 30.44 -4.48
C PRO A 519 -8.15 31.62 -5.22
N ARG A 520 -9.43 31.58 -5.57
CA ARG A 520 -10.11 32.72 -6.20
C ARG A 520 -10.47 33.78 -5.17
N THR A 521 -10.24 35.04 -5.53
CA THR A 521 -10.57 36.22 -4.72
C THR A 521 -11.87 36.89 -5.17
N ASP A 522 -12.46 36.46 -6.29
CA ASP A 522 -13.66 37.05 -6.91
C ASP A 522 -14.97 36.28 -6.59
N THR A 523 -14.89 35.21 -5.81
CA THR A 523 -16.05 34.43 -5.34
C THR A 523 -15.73 33.69 -4.05
N THR A 524 -16.74 33.37 -3.24
CA THR A 524 -16.58 32.51 -2.06
C THR A 524 -16.08 31.14 -2.49
N GLN A 525 -15.01 30.65 -1.84
CA GLN A 525 -14.43 29.32 -2.10
C GLN A 525 -14.23 28.48 -0.84
N THR A 526 -14.84 28.86 0.28
CA THR A 526 -14.71 28.16 1.56
C THR A 526 -15.75 27.05 1.67
N THR A 527 -15.31 25.79 1.58
CA THR A 527 -16.07 24.64 2.07
C THR A 527 -15.89 24.54 3.58
N THR A 528 -16.96 24.28 4.34
CA THR A 528 -16.89 24.04 5.79
C THR A 528 -17.31 22.62 6.14
N TYR A 529 -16.80 22.12 7.27
CA TYR A 529 -17.04 20.77 7.76
C TYR A 529 -17.47 20.82 9.23
N SER A 530 -18.42 19.97 9.61
CA SER A 530 -18.82 19.76 11.01
C SER A 530 -18.84 18.28 11.36
N TYR A 531 -18.71 17.96 12.65
CA TYR A 531 -18.55 16.61 13.17
C TYR A 531 -19.55 16.31 14.27
N TYR A 532 -19.86 15.02 14.46
CA TYR A 532 -20.65 14.57 15.60
C TYR A 532 -19.89 14.87 16.90
N LEU A 533 -20.53 15.59 17.82
CA LEU A 533 -19.94 15.99 19.10
C LEU A 533 -20.12 14.94 20.22
N THR A 534 -20.91 13.90 19.95
CA THR A 534 -21.22 12.80 20.87
C THR A 534 -21.27 11.49 20.12
N SER A 535 -21.17 10.37 20.84
CA SER A 535 -21.37 9.03 20.28
C SER A 535 -22.78 8.50 20.55
N SER A 536 -23.29 7.65 19.66
CA SER A 536 -24.49 6.85 19.84
C SER A 536 -24.35 5.53 19.08
N ALA A 537 -24.88 4.44 19.62
CA ALA A 537 -24.82 3.09 19.03
C ALA A 537 -26.21 2.50 18.77
N THR A 538 -27.21 3.36 18.55
CA THR A 538 -28.62 2.93 18.42
C THR A 538 -28.87 2.38 17.02
N SER A 539 -29.18 1.07 16.94
CA SER A 539 -29.55 0.37 15.70
C SER A 539 -28.54 0.54 14.54
N CYS A 540 -27.24 0.50 14.87
CA CYS A 540 -26.14 0.55 13.90
C CYS A 540 -26.36 -0.39 12.70
N GLY A 541 -25.98 0.08 11.50
CA GLY A 541 -26.28 -0.61 10.23
C GLY A 541 -27.63 -0.24 9.62
N THR A 542 -28.52 0.44 10.35
CA THR A 542 -29.82 0.89 9.84
C THR A 542 -29.72 2.34 9.30
N PRO A 543 -30.03 2.60 8.01
CA PRO A 543 -30.01 3.94 7.44
C PRO A 543 -30.90 4.95 8.17
N GLY A 544 -30.29 6.02 8.67
CA GLY A 544 -30.91 7.08 9.47
C GLY A 544 -31.12 6.77 10.95
N ALA A 545 -30.62 5.65 11.47
CA ALA A 545 -30.59 5.42 12.91
C ALA A 545 -29.48 6.24 13.59
N ALA A 546 -29.60 6.50 14.90
CA ALA A 546 -28.59 7.21 15.67
C ALA A 546 -27.39 6.30 15.98
N CYS A 547 -26.61 5.98 14.95
CA CYS A 547 -25.31 5.33 15.05
C CYS A 547 -24.23 6.24 14.45
N TYR A 548 -23.28 6.66 15.28
CA TYR A 548 -22.16 7.55 14.96
C TYR A 548 -21.25 7.66 16.19
N GLN A 549 -19.98 8.00 16.00
CA GLN A 549 -19.03 8.33 17.06
C GLN A 549 -18.71 9.82 17.10
N ALA A 550 -18.25 10.31 18.26
CA ALA A 550 -17.66 11.64 18.35
C ALA A 550 -16.47 11.75 17.37
N GLY A 551 -16.49 12.77 16.50
CA GLY A 551 -15.49 12.95 15.44
C GLY A 551 -15.74 12.18 14.14
N ASP A 552 -16.86 11.49 14.00
CA ASP A 552 -17.41 11.16 12.67
C ASP A 552 -17.91 12.44 11.97
N LEU A 553 -17.82 12.49 10.64
CA LEU A 553 -18.20 13.66 9.85
C LEU A 553 -19.73 13.78 9.81
N HIS A 554 -20.26 14.96 10.11
CA HIS A 554 -21.70 15.20 10.17
C HIS A 554 -22.21 16.05 9.00
N THR A 555 -21.55 17.18 8.68
CA THR A 555 -21.93 17.98 7.50
C THR A 555 -20.74 18.48 6.71
N ILE A 556 -20.98 18.69 5.41
CA ILE A 556 -20.13 19.42 4.48
C ILE A 556 -20.99 20.55 3.90
N THR A 557 -20.58 21.80 4.06
CA THR A 557 -21.25 22.95 3.42
C THR A 557 -20.38 23.45 2.28
N ASP A 558 -20.91 23.50 1.05
CA ASP A 558 -20.19 24.02 -0.10
C ASP A 558 -20.06 25.57 -0.06
N PRO A 559 -19.21 26.18 -0.91
CA PRO A 559 -19.04 27.63 -0.93
C PRO A 559 -20.26 28.46 -1.37
N ALA A 560 -21.33 27.82 -1.84
CA ALA A 560 -22.62 28.44 -2.17
C ALA A 560 -23.67 28.27 -1.04
N GLY A 561 -23.34 27.54 0.03
CA GLY A 561 -24.22 27.29 1.18
C GLY A 561 -25.02 25.99 1.10
N HIS A 562 -24.76 25.12 0.13
CA HIS A 562 -25.42 23.81 0.03
C HIS A 562 -24.84 22.86 1.08
N VAL A 563 -25.70 22.39 2.01
CA VAL A 563 -25.32 21.44 3.05
C VAL A 563 -25.57 20.00 2.60
N THR A 564 -24.53 19.18 2.58
CA THR A 564 -24.66 17.72 2.55
C THR A 564 -24.48 17.19 3.97
N THR A 565 -25.43 16.40 4.45
CA THR A 565 -25.43 15.81 5.79
C THR A 565 -25.15 14.32 5.72
N ILE A 566 -24.20 13.84 6.50
CA ILE A 566 -24.05 12.43 6.81
C ILE A 566 -24.85 12.22 8.11
N ALA A 567 -25.92 11.44 8.01
CA ALA A 567 -26.96 11.35 9.04
C ALA A 567 -26.85 10.10 9.92
N SER A 568 -26.16 9.06 9.43
CA SER A 568 -25.91 7.83 10.18
C SER A 568 -24.76 7.01 9.58
N TYR A 569 -24.15 6.21 10.45
CA TYR A 569 -23.10 5.24 10.16
C TYR A 569 -23.55 3.81 10.54
N ASP A 570 -22.67 2.83 10.39
CA ASP A 570 -22.69 1.57 11.13
C ASP A 570 -21.60 1.55 12.21
N ALA A 571 -21.47 0.44 12.94
CA ALA A 571 -20.57 0.36 14.10
C ALA A 571 -19.08 0.30 13.71
N ASP A 572 -18.75 -0.24 12.53
CA ASP A 572 -17.42 -0.12 11.92
C ASP A 572 -17.14 1.32 11.48
N GLY A 573 -18.20 2.09 11.21
CA GLY A 573 -18.17 3.49 10.81
C GLY A 573 -18.22 3.72 9.31
N ARG A 574 -18.87 2.82 8.57
CA ARG A 574 -19.24 3.01 7.17
C ARG A 574 -20.53 3.83 7.09
N VAL A 575 -20.68 4.72 6.10
CA VAL A 575 -21.84 5.64 6.00
C VAL A 575 -23.12 4.88 5.60
N THR A 576 -24.17 4.94 6.43
CA THR A 576 -25.45 4.27 6.15
C THR A 576 -26.54 5.21 5.62
N ARG A 577 -26.48 6.52 5.91
CA ARG A 577 -27.32 7.54 5.23
C ARG A 577 -26.55 8.84 4.99
N LEU A 578 -26.62 9.31 3.75
CA LEU A 578 -26.26 10.67 3.33
C LEU A 578 -27.52 11.37 2.81
N THR A 579 -27.72 12.63 3.19
CA THR A 579 -28.78 13.52 2.69
C THR A 579 -28.10 14.68 1.96
N ASP A 580 -28.45 14.92 0.70
CA ASP A 580 -27.90 16.05 -0.06
C ASP A 580 -28.67 17.37 0.21
N ALA A 581 -28.19 18.46 -0.38
CA ALA A 581 -28.75 19.80 -0.17
C ALA A 581 -30.14 20.04 -0.80
N ASN A 582 -30.66 19.11 -1.62
CA ASN A 582 -32.07 19.15 -2.07
C ASN A 582 -32.99 18.25 -1.22
N GLY A 583 -32.43 17.57 -0.21
CA GLY A 583 -33.16 16.68 0.70
C GLY A 583 -33.25 15.23 0.22
N LEU A 584 -32.53 14.87 -0.85
CA LEU A 584 -32.51 13.53 -1.39
C LEU A 584 -31.60 12.63 -0.54
N ASN A 585 -32.18 11.56 0.01
CA ASN A 585 -31.42 10.55 0.74
C ASN A 585 -30.76 9.55 -0.22
N THR A 586 -29.46 9.31 0.02
CA THR A 586 -28.73 8.10 -0.38
C THR A 586 -28.56 7.21 0.86
N ASP A 587 -29.26 6.09 0.89
CA ASP A 587 -29.10 5.05 1.91
C ASP A 587 -28.17 3.96 1.41
N THR A 588 -27.25 3.49 2.27
CA THR A 588 -26.31 2.42 1.95
C THR A 588 -26.36 1.34 3.03
N THR A 589 -26.26 0.08 2.62
CA THR A 589 -26.23 -1.09 3.52
C THR A 589 -25.06 -1.99 3.13
N TYR A 590 -24.51 -2.71 4.10
CA TYR A 590 -23.28 -3.48 3.93
C TYR A 590 -23.49 -4.98 4.16
N THR A 591 -22.65 -5.81 3.52
CA THR A 591 -22.50 -7.24 3.83
C THR A 591 -21.73 -7.39 5.15
N PRO A 592 -21.72 -8.57 5.79
CA PRO A 592 -20.89 -8.82 6.97
C PRO A 592 -19.38 -8.59 6.75
N ARG A 593 -18.86 -8.66 5.50
CA ARG A 593 -17.47 -8.33 5.16
C ARG A 593 -17.27 -6.85 4.76
N GLY A 594 -18.25 -5.99 5.03
CA GLY A 594 -18.18 -4.54 4.79
C GLY A 594 -18.35 -4.08 3.35
N TRP A 595 -18.70 -4.97 2.41
CA TRP A 595 -18.96 -4.60 1.01
C TRP A 595 -20.37 -4.02 0.85
N VAL A 596 -20.62 -3.11 -0.10
CA VAL A 596 -21.93 -2.47 -0.28
C VAL A 596 -22.96 -3.49 -0.77
N ALA A 597 -23.92 -3.90 0.08
CA ALA A 597 -24.97 -4.86 -0.28
C ALA A 597 -26.11 -4.21 -1.09
N SER A 598 -26.51 -2.98 -0.74
CA SER A 598 -27.45 -2.19 -1.54
C SER A 598 -27.28 -0.69 -1.33
N ARG A 599 -27.69 0.08 -2.33
CA ARG A 599 -27.73 1.54 -2.32
C ARG A 599 -29.08 2.02 -2.84
N ASN A 600 -29.83 2.74 -2.02
CA ASN A 600 -31.08 3.38 -2.40
C ASN A 600 -30.86 4.89 -2.57
N VAL A 601 -31.37 5.47 -3.66
CA VAL A 601 -31.36 6.92 -3.91
C VAL A 601 -32.79 7.36 -4.20
N GLY A 602 -33.43 8.06 -3.25
CA GLY A 602 -34.80 8.55 -3.41
C GLY A 602 -35.85 7.48 -3.73
N GLY A 603 -35.64 6.23 -3.29
CA GLY A 603 -36.48 5.07 -3.60
C GLY A 603 -35.85 4.13 -4.64
N ALA A 604 -35.04 4.63 -5.57
CA ALA A 604 -34.40 3.81 -6.60
C ALA A 604 -33.27 2.96 -5.99
N THR A 605 -33.43 1.64 -5.96
CA THR A 605 -32.55 0.72 -5.20
C THR A 605 -31.68 -0.15 -6.11
N SER A 606 -30.37 0.13 -6.16
CA SER A 606 -29.40 -0.82 -6.70
C SER A 606 -29.01 -1.86 -5.63
N LYS A 607 -28.81 -3.11 -6.04
CA LYS A 607 -28.33 -4.21 -5.19
C LYS A 607 -27.08 -4.84 -5.77
N PHE A 608 -26.22 -5.34 -4.91
CA PHE A 608 -24.94 -5.96 -5.29
C PHE A 608 -24.80 -7.31 -4.60
N THR A 609 -24.31 -8.30 -5.34
CA THR A 609 -23.84 -9.57 -4.75
C THR A 609 -22.37 -9.76 -5.06
N TYR A 610 -21.70 -10.62 -4.31
CA TYR A 610 -20.26 -10.79 -4.35
C TYR A 610 -19.88 -12.27 -4.39
N THR A 611 -18.76 -12.57 -5.03
CA THR A 611 -18.07 -13.84 -4.80
C THR A 611 -17.67 -13.92 -3.30
N PRO A 612 -17.52 -15.13 -2.74
CA PRO A 612 -17.02 -15.31 -1.38
C PRO A 612 -15.72 -14.56 -1.04
N TYR A 613 -14.87 -14.26 -2.02
CA TYR A 613 -13.61 -13.51 -1.88
C TYR A 613 -13.74 -11.99 -2.15
N GLY A 614 -14.92 -11.48 -2.56
CA GLY A 614 -15.20 -10.04 -2.61
C GLY A 614 -15.20 -9.37 -3.99
N ALA A 615 -15.08 -10.11 -5.10
CA ALA A 615 -15.38 -9.53 -6.41
C ALA A 615 -16.90 -9.41 -6.62
N VAL A 616 -17.37 -8.36 -7.28
CA VAL A 616 -18.79 -8.15 -7.57
C VAL A 616 -19.30 -9.27 -8.48
N GLN A 617 -20.24 -10.09 -8.01
CA GLN A 617 -20.84 -11.19 -8.77
C GLN A 617 -22.04 -10.73 -9.59
N THR A 618 -22.91 -9.90 -9.01
CA THR A 618 -24.02 -9.25 -9.74
C THR A 618 -24.20 -7.80 -9.34
N VAL A 619 -24.67 -7.00 -10.30
CA VAL A 619 -25.29 -5.69 -10.07
C VAL A 619 -26.73 -5.78 -10.55
N THR A 620 -27.69 -5.46 -9.69
CA THR A 620 -29.10 -5.32 -10.04
C THR A 620 -29.48 -3.84 -9.93
N ASP A 621 -29.91 -3.25 -11.03
CA ASP A 621 -30.33 -1.86 -11.11
C ASP A 621 -31.75 -1.65 -10.53
N PRO A 622 -32.17 -0.40 -10.25
CA PRO A 622 -33.50 -0.10 -9.70
C PRO A 622 -34.68 -0.67 -10.49
N ASP A 623 -34.53 -0.78 -11.81
CA ASP A 623 -35.51 -1.39 -12.73
C ASP A 623 -35.51 -2.93 -12.68
N SER A 624 -34.83 -3.53 -11.69
CA SER A 624 -34.61 -4.98 -11.49
C SER A 624 -33.83 -5.70 -12.61
N VAL A 625 -33.25 -4.95 -13.55
CA VAL A 625 -32.31 -5.46 -14.57
C VAL A 625 -31.02 -5.89 -13.88
N THR A 626 -30.56 -7.13 -14.11
CA THR A 626 -29.36 -7.68 -13.47
C THR A 626 -28.25 -7.97 -14.47
N THR A 627 -27.05 -7.45 -14.20
CA THR A 627 -25.80 -7.79 -14.89
C THR A 627 -24.99 -8.76 -14.01
N THR A 628 -24.46 -9.83 -14.59
CA THR A 628 -23.66 -10.86 -13.90
C THR A 628 -22.21 -10.85 -14.39
N TYR A 629 -21.27 -11.00 -13.47
CA TYR A 629 -19.82 -10.94 -13.72
C TYR A 629 -19.19 -12.30 -13.39
N GLY A 630 -18.34 -12.79 -14.30
CA GLY A 630 -17.66 -14.09 -14.20
C GLY A 630 -16.14 -13.92 -14.23
N TYR A 631 -15.46 -14.64 -13.33
CA TYR A 631 -14.03 -14.49 -13.05
C TYR A 631 -13.28 -15.81 -13.23
N ASP A 632 -11.98 -15.74 -13.52
CA ASP A 632 -11.10 -16.91 -13.50
C ASP A 632 -10.55 -17.22 -12.09
N ALA A 633 -9.75 -18.28 -11.97
CA ALA A 633 -9.14 -18.72 -10.71
C ALA A 633 -8.05 -17.75 -10.18
N ALA A 634 -7.65 -16.75 -10.96
CA ALA A 634 -6.79 -15.65 -10.52
C ALA A 634 -7.61 -14.38 -10.18
N HIS A 635 -8.93 -14.53 -10.02
CA HIS A 635 -9.90 -13.47 -9.69
C HIS A 635 -10.01 -12.37 -10.75
N ARG A 636 -9.64 -12.67 -12.01
CA ARG A 636 -9.66 -11.72 -13.13
C ARG A 636 -10.97 -11.81 -13.90
N LEU A 637 -11.53 -10.67 -14.31
CA LEU A 637 -12.82 -10.60 -15.00
C LEU A 637 -12.71 -11.17 -16.43
N VAL A 638 -13.41 -12.28 -16.69
CA VAL A 638 -13.42 -12.97 -18.00
C VAL A 638 -14.80 -13.01 -18.68
N LYS A 639 -15.90 -12.72 -17.98
CA LYS A 639 -17.25 -12.67 -18.57
C LYS A 639 -18.13 -11.60 -17.94
N ILE A 640 -18.95 -10.93 -18.75
CA ILE A 640 -20.06 -10.07 -18.32
C ILE A 640 -21.31 -10.52 -19.06
N THR A 641 -22.40 -10.79 -18.37
CA THR A 641 -23.67 -11.29 -18.94
C THR A 641 -24.81 -10.32 -18.59
N ASP A 642 -25.61 -9.94 -19.58
CA ASP A 642 -26.78 -9.06 -19.39
C ASP A 642 -28.04 -9.82 -18.96
N ALA A 643 -29.11 -9.08 -18.65
CA ALA A 643 -30.38 -9.64 -18.21
C ALA A 643 -31.18 -10.38 -19.31
N GLN A 644 -30.72 -10.34 -20.56
CA GLN A 644 -31.27 -11.11 -21.69
C GLN A 644 -30.45 -12.39 -21.96
N GLY A 645 -29.33 -12.57 -21.26
CA GLY A 645 -28.41 -13.70 -21.41
C GLY A 645 -27.33 -13.51 -22.47
N ASN A 646 -27.28 -12.35 -23.14
CA ASN A 646 -26.16 -12.03 -24.04
C ASN A 646 -24.91 -11.77 -23.19
N TYR A 647 -23.73 -12.03 -23.72
CA TYR A 647 -22.50 -11.86 -22.94
C TYR A 647 -21.30 -11.36 -23.71
N LEU A 648 -20.50 -10.55 -23.02
CA LEU A 648 -19.14 -10.20 -23.37
C LEU A 648 -18.21 -11.21 -22.69
N GLN A 649 -17.29 -11.81 -23.45
CA GLN A 649 -16.25 -12.71 -22.95
C GLN A 649 -14.88 -12.16 -23.31
N TYR A 650 -13.94 -12.24 -22.37
CA TYR A 650 -12.54 -11.92 -22.58
C TYR A 650 -11.69 -13.19 -22.55
N THR A 651 -10.65 -13.23 -23.38
CA THR A 651 -9.50 -14.11 -23.18
C THR A 651 -8.36 -13.27 -22.65
N LEU A 652 -7.72 -13.74 -21.58
CA LEU A 652 -6.60 -13.09 -20.93
C LEU A 652 -5.33 -13.93 -21.10
N ASP A 653 -4.19 -13.30 -21.33
CA ASP A 653 -2.88 -13.97 -21.25
C ASP A 653 -2.39 -14.08 -19.80
N ALA A 654 -1.16 -14.56 -19.61
CA ALA A 654 -0.55 -14.71 -18.28
C ALA A 654 -0.21 -13.37 -17.61
N ALA A 655 -0.01 -12.27 -18.35
CA ALA A 655 0.16 -10.92 -17.80
C ALA A 655 -1.17 -10.13 -17.75
N SER A 656 -2.30 -10.84 -17.86
CA SER A 656 -3.65 -10.29 -17.73
C SER A 656 -4.07 -9.34 -18.87
N ASN A 657 -3.38 -9.34 -20.02
CA ASN A 657 -3.80 -8.56 -21.19
C ASN A 657 -4.95 -9.24 -21.94
N LYS A 658 -5.89 -8.44 -22.48
CA LYS A 658 -7.08 -8.91 -23.21
C LYS A 658 -6.77 -9.32 -24.66
N THR A 659 -6.21 -10.52 -24.84
CA THR A 659 -5.87 -11.10 -26.15
C THR A 659 -7.09 -11.36 -27.05
N ALA A 660 -8.27 -11.59 -26.47
CA ALA A 660 -9.53 -11.59 -27.23
C ALA A 660 -10.67 -10.94 -26.44
N GLU A 661 -11.65 -10.43 -27.17
CA GLU A 661 -12.87 -9.82 -26.67
C GLU A 661 -14.02 -10.13 -27.63
N GLN A 662 -15.05 -10.81 -27.13
CA GLN A 662 -16.08 -11.45 -27.95
C GLN A 662 -17.48 -11.20 -27.39
N VAL A 663 -18.42 -10.78 -28.25
CA VAL A 663 -19.82 -10.55 -27.91
C VAL A 663 -20.66 -11.67 -28.50
N TYR A 664 -21.37 -12.38 -27.63
CA TYR A 664 -22.30 -13.45 -27.95
C TYR A 664 -23.73 -13.07 -27.56
N ASP A 665 -24.73 -13.60 -28.27
CA ASP A 665 -26.11 -13.58 -27.79
C ASP A 665 -26.39 -14.74 -26.82
N SER A 666 -27.61 -14.77 -26.28
CA SER A 666 -28.07 -15.83 -25.35
C SER A 666 -28.20 -17.23 -25.96
N THR A 667 -28.04 -17.39 -27.29
CA THR A 667 -27.92 -18.71 -27.94
C THR A 667 -26.47 -19.19 -28.04
N GLY A 668 -25.49 -18.33 -27.72
CA GLY A 668 -24.07 -18.58 -27.94
C GLY A 668 -23.61 -18.26 -29.36
N THR A 669 -24.41 -17.52 -30.15
CA THR A 669 -24.00 -17.06 -31.49
C THR A 669 -23.08 -15.84 -31.35
N LEU A 670 -21.93 -15.87 -32.02
CA LEU A 670 -20.92 -14.80 -31.99
C LEU A 670 -21.34 -13.64 -32.92
N HIS A 671 -21.51 -12.44 -32.36
CA HIS A 671 -21.89 -11.22 -33.10
C HIS A 671 -20.73 -10.26 -33.33
N LYS A 672 -19.75 -10.21 -32.42
CA LYS A 672 -18.53 -9.40 -32.57
C LYS A 672 -17.34 -10.13 -31.98
N SER A 673 -16.18 -9.98 -32.60
CA SER A 673 -14.90 -10.43 -32.08
C SER A 673 -13.86 -9.34 -32.31
N LEU A 674 -12.92 -9.21 -31.39
CA LEU A 674 -11.75 -8.34 -31.48
C LEU A 674 -10.59 -9.11 -30.85
N SER A 675 -9.48 -9.22 -31.58
CA SER A 675 -8.26 -9.90 -31.13
C SER A 675 -7.12 -8.90 -30.97
N ARG A 676 -6.22 -9.18 -30.03
CA ARG A 676 -5.07 -8.33 -29.70
C ARG A 676 -3.82 -9.19 -29.49
N THR A 677 -2.70 -8.76 -30.05
CA THR A 677 -1.39 -9.39 -29.78
C THR A 677 -0.51 -8.44 -28.98
N PHE A 678 0.33 -9.02 -28.11
CA PHE A 678 1.29 -8.30 -27.28
C PHE A 678 2.68 -8.89 -27.50
N ASN A 679 3.73 -8.09 -27.35
CA ASN A 679 5.10 -8.61 -27.30
C ASN A 679 5.45 -9.07 -25.86
N PRO A 680 6.62 -9.69 -25.61
CA PRO A 680 7.01 -10.15 -24.28
C PRO A 680 7.10 -9.06 -23.20
N LEU A 681 7.15 -7.77 -23.57
CA LEU A 681 7.12 -6.63 -22.64
C LEU A 681 5.68 -6.19 -22.27
N GLY A 682 4.65 -6.85 -22.80
CA GLY A 682 3.24 -6.49 -22.60
C GLY A 682 2.77 -5.33 -23.48
N GLN A 683 3.57 -4.92 -24.48
CA GLN A 683 3.22 -3.82 -25.39
C GLN A 683 2.33 -4.33 -26.53
N LEU A 684 1.26 -3.60 -26.84
CA LEU A 684 0.26 -3.96 -27.85
C LEU A 684 0.86 -3.88 -29.26
N THR A 685 1.03 -5.02 -29.93
CA THR A 685 1.64 -5.09 -31.28
C THR A 685 0.61 -5.14 -32.41
N LYS A 686 -0.63 -5.57 -32.15
CA LYS A 686 -1.68 -5.60 -33.19
C LYS A 686 -3.07 -5.65 -32.57
N VAL A 687 -4.05 -5.11 -33.30
CA VAL A 687 -5.49 -5.33 -33.08
C VAL A 687 -6.11 -5.75 -34.40
N MET A 688 -6.94 -6.80 -34.40
CA MET A 688 -7.71 -7.23 -35.58
C MET A 688 -9.19 -7.45 -35.25
N ASP A 689 -10.07 -7.08 -36.18
CA ASP A 689 -11.52 -7.25 -36.06
C ASP A 689 -11.97 -8.72 -36.28
N GLY A 690 -13.28 -8.97 -36.16
CA GLY A 690 -13.88 -10.29 -36.36
C GLY A 690 -13.88 -10.80 -37.81
N LEU A 691 -13.44 -9.97 -38.77
CA LEU A 691 -13.22 -10.32 -40.17
C LEU A 691 -11.72 -10.49 -40.49
N SER A 692 -10.85 -10.41 -39.46
CA SER A 692 -9.38 -10.43 -39.55
C SER A 692 -8.76 -9.21 -40.27
N HIS A 693 -9.47 -8.09 -40.37
CA HIS A 693 -8.86 -6.82 -40.78
C HIS A 693 -8.02 -6.26 -39.64
N THR A 694 -6.82 -5.75 -39.96
CA THR A 694 -6.02 -4.94 -39.04
C THR A 694 -6.79 -3.66 -38.68
N VAL A 695 -6.93 -3.38 -37.39
CA VAL A 695 -7.48 -2.12 -36.84
C VAL A 695 -6.34 -1.21 -36.36
N PHE A 696 -5.28 -1.82 -35.83
CA PHE A 696 -4.06 -1.18 -35.37
C PHE A 696 -2.89 -2.15 -35.58
N ASP A 697 -1.74 -1.63 -36.01
CA ASP A 697 -0.50 -2.37 -36.14
C ASP A 697 0.67 -1.61 -35.50
N ALA A 698 1.46 -2.32 -34.71
CA ALA A 698 2.70 -1.89 -34.10
C ALA A 698 3.65 -3.10 -33.97
N SER A 699 3.65 -3.99 -34.98
CA SER A 699 4.42 -5.23 -34.96
C SER A 699 5.86 -5.09 -35.47
N ALA A 700 6.28 -3.89 -35.88
CA ALA A 700 7.68 -3.62 -36.24
C ALA A 700 8.56 -3.58 -34.98
N SER A 701 9.80 -4.06 -35.05
CA SER A 701 10.69 -4.13 -33.89
C SER A 701 11.07 -2.76 -33.31
N ASN A 702 10.87 -1.69 -34.07
CA ASN A 702 11.07 -0.29 -33.70
C ASN A 702 9.74 0.48 -33.51
N SER A 703 8.60 -0.21 -33.44
CA SER A 703 7.31 0.40 -33.08
C SER A 703 7.29 0.94 -31.66
N TYR A 704 8.14 0.42 -30.78
CA TYR A 704 8.35 0.91 -29.42
C TYR A 704 9.82 1.30 -29.21
N ASP A 705 10.09 2.31 -28.39
CA ASP A 705 11.45 2.61 -27.91
C ASP A 705 11.83 1.75 -26.69
N SER A 706 13.06 1.93 -26.19
CA SER A 706 13.61 1.13 -25.10
C SER A 706 12.92 1.41 -23.75
N ASN A 707 12.34 2.60 -23.55
CA ASN A 707 11.49 2.91 -22.40
C ASN A 707 10.05 2.35 -22.55
N GLY A 708 9.63 2.05 -23.77
CA GLY A 708 8.31 1.49 -24.10
C GLY A 708 7.29 2.51 -24.59
N ASN A 709 7.72 3.67 -25.06
CA ASN A 709 6.88 4.63 -25.77
C ASN A 709 6.54 4.11 -27.17
N LEU A 710 5.31 4.33 -27.66
CA LEU A 710 4.92 3.97 -29.03
C LEU A 710 5.53 4.98 -30.02
N VAL A 711 6.52 4.56 -30.80
CA VAL A 711 7.23 5.38 -31.79
C VAL A 711 6.66 5.24 -33.19
N GLN A 712 6.20 4.04 -33.60
CA GLN A 712 5.61 3.81 -34.93
C GLN A 712 4.40 2.89 -34.87
N SER A 713 3.31 3.28 -35.55
CA SER A 713 2.11 2.46 -35.71
C SER A 713 1.40 2.71 -37.04
N ALA A 714 0.49 1.81 -37.40
CA ALA A 714 -0.45 1.95 -38.50
C ALA A 714 -1.90 1.78 -38.02
N ASP A 715 -2.85 2.45 -38.66
CA ASP A 715 -4.28 2.19 -38.48
C ASP A 715 -4.84 1.22 -39.55
N GLY A 716 -6.12 0.88 -39.44
CA GLY A 716 -6.83 0.03 -40.41
C GLY A 716 -7.05 0.63 -41.80
N LEU A 717 -6.68 1.90 -42.03
CA LEU A 717 -6.61 2.50 -43.37
C LEU A 717 -5.17 2.45 -43.94
N GLY A 718 -4.21 1.92 -43.17
CA GLY A 718 -2.80 1.87 -43.52
C GLY A 718 -2.04 3.17 -43.25
N ILE A 719 -2.64 4.16 -42.59
CA ILE A 719 -2.00 5.45 -42.31
C ILE A 719 -0.87 5.22 -41.29
N GLN A 720 0.36 5.43 -41.72
CA GLN A 720 1.55 5.26 -40.88
C GLN A 720 1.74 6.49 -40.00
N ARG A 721 1.69 6.31 -38.68
CA ARG A 721 1.94 7.35 -37.67
C ARG A 721 3.30 7.14 -37.02
N GLN A 722 4.10 8.20 -36.97
CA GLN A 722 5.34 8.26 -36.18
C GLN A 722 5.17 9.25 -35.03
N GLN A 723 5.74 8.94 -33.87
CA GLN A 723 5.71 9.77 -32.67
C GLN A 723 7.14 10.03 -32.16
N GLY A 724 7.37 11.25 -31.67
CA GLY A 724 8.66 11.70 -31.15
C GLY A 724 8.55 12.13 -29.70
N TYR A 725 9.46 11.63 -28.87
CA TYR A 725 9.50 11.86 -27.43
C TYR A 725 10.77 12.64 -27.05
N ASP A 726 10.68 13.48 -26.03
CA ASP A 726 11.84 14.18 -25.46
C ASP A 726 12.49 13.39 -24.32
N ALA A 727 13.63 13.89 -23.82
CA ALA A 727 14.40 13.25 -22.76
C ALA A 727 13.71 13.25 -21.39
N LEU A 728 12.59 13.96 -21.21
CA LEU A 728 11.69 13.83 -20.05
C LEU A 728 10.58 12.79 -20.31
N ASN A 729 10.73 11.96 -21.35
CA ASN A 729 9.78 10.95 -21.79
C ASN A 729 8.39 11.53 -22.15
N ARG A 730 8.34 12.79 -22.63
CA ARG A 730 7.09 13.46 -23.04
C ARG A 730 6.92 13.38 -24.55
N LEU A 731 5.69 13.13 -25.00
CA LEU A 731 5.34 13.24 -26.43
C LEU A 731 5.45 14.69 -26.88
N VAL A 732 6.36 14.98 -27.82
CA VAL A 732 6.61 16.33 -28.37
C VAL A 732 6.32 16.43 -29.87
N GLN A 733 6.18 15.31 -30.57
CA GLN A 733 5.88 15.28 -32.01
C GLN A 733 4.94 14.11 -32.35
N THR A 734 4.03 14.33 -33.30
CA THR A 734 3.32 13.27 -34.02
C THR A 734 3.30 13.64 -35.50
N LEU A 735 3.62 12.68 -36.36
CA LEU A 735 3.62 12.78 -37.81
C LEU A 735 2.67 11.72 -38.38
N ASP A 736 1.63 12.15 -39.08
CA ASP A 736 0.69 11.26 -39.75
C ASP A 736 1.07 11.09 -41.23
N ASN A 737 0.89 9.87 -41.74
CA ASN A 737 1.27 9.43 -43.08
C ASN A 737 2.76 9.68 -43.41
N TYR A 738 3.68 9.42 -42.47
CA TYR A 738 5.10 9.81 -42.61
C TYR A 738 5.86 9.09 -43.75
N ASN A 739 5.34 7.96 -44.24
CA ASN A 739 5.84 7.22 -45.41
C ASN A 739 5.03 7.50 -46.70
N GLY A 740 4.07 8.44 -46.67
CA GLY A 740 3.26 8.80 -47.83
C GLY A 740 4.08 9.57 -48.87
N ALA A 741 4.17 9.03 -50.08
CA ALA A 741 4.56 9.82 -51.24
C ALA A 741 3.44 10.81 -51.60
N ASN A 742 3.81 12.02 -52.03
CA ASN A 742 2.89 13.02 -52.59
C ASN A 742 2.39 12.62 -53.99
#